data_AF-A0A1C7I9P0-F1
#
_entry.id   AF-A0A1C7I9P0-F1
#
_cell.length_a   1.000
_cell.length_b   1.000
_cell.length_c   1.000
_cell.angle_alpha   90.00
_cell.angle_beta   90.00
_cell.angle_gamma   90.00
#
_symmetry.space_group_name_H-M   'P 1'
#
loop_
_entity.id
_entity.type
_entity.pdbx_description
1 polymer ?
#
loop_
_entity_poly.entity_id
_entity_poly.type
_entity_poly.pdbx_seq_one_letter_code
_entity_poly.pdbx_strand_id
1 'polypeptide(L)'
;MIQNKEASGIKKKTALAAVLVGIVLFLLTFLFVQGVKKQLWEQSINTIMESTRQGCNTLKVQLGKNYESMDTIAGYMEQYTREQEQELADVMEDYSNLESGMQLYLSDGTCIPEQSEKDEAVEKALQDKKQDSGILDTHISSVTGINVFELFVRVKLQDATGYLIKQYEVESIVNSFSLSFYNDAGFSYVVNTQGDVLIRSPHPNSNKTVQNLFDMLPAAKNEEAGITEFRQSLEDLRTGWAVFYYQEEDTVFCYTPLKLDTDWYLISIIPKQVVDAQTNVILLRSLALIASILVGIFLLFAFYLHYVNKTNKRLRSQANYIGHLYNAIPEGVALITVEQPYHLLQLNREGLRLLSYPDSASNDAPKGVSLQEIIHPDEYQQVTRLSKVKADRDNKHIFENRVIKKDGTYFWAAGIVEKTLDENENPVLIATFHDVTEEKLRAEEEERQKLQERLTLVGAISNAYPVIISVNLTRDSLGFIYIDPALKLNIGKQETYSELFEDMLHTIHEDSLSDYISRFALENLREVLGTKKEVFMEARQMLTDDVYHWTSTQIIHVDNPYSEDRLAILISRRIDEQRYEEEQQRQALQSALDNAMAASRAKSQFLSNMSHDIRTPMNAIVGMAAIAAAHLNDRDRVAECLKKIGLSSKHLLSLINDILDMSKIESGKLSLRYEPFNFAELISELTELLRPQADANRLNLEVELIKLRNEKVIGDSLRVRQVCINILSNAIKYTPAGGNIHVTVTQKAGNRKGYLNYVFCCEDTGIGMSGEFIERIFQPFERAQDSTNSKVTGTGLGMAITKNVVDLMNGDIQVESTPGAGSVFTVTLSLKLQENEEEEVPQEWIGVRCLMVDDDRLICENAAELLEEMGLKAESVTDGSTAVHKVLQAEKTADPYGLVIVDWKMPDMDGVEVTRRIRRVIGAGIPVIVLTAYDWSEIEREAVEAGVTAFLAKPFYHAKLCGLLEELSGEKPSKEMIRPSVRKDYSDKRILLVEDNEINREIARELIGETGARIEEACDGEEAVKMVSDSGEGYYDMILMDIQMPRMDGYEAAKIIRGMDRKDVKKMSIIAMTANAFAEDAHAAIRAGMNAHFPKPIDMDALDKLLYQYLAVE
;
A
#
# COMPACT_ATOMS: atom_id res chain seq x y z
N MET A 1 62.04 36.79 -8.92
CA MET A 1 61.39 35.91 -7.93
C MET A 1 60.05 36.45 -7.37
N ILE A 2 59.66 37.70 -7.61
CA ILE A 2 58.46 38.32 -7.01
C ILE A 2 57.18 38.10 -7.85
N GLN A 3 57.25 38.07 -9.19
CA GLN A 3 56.07 37.86 -10.08
C GLN A 3 55.44 36.45 -10.03
N ASN A 4 56.14 35.43 -9.53
CA ASN A 4 55.57 34.08 -9.39
C ASN A 4 54.60 33.97 -8.20
N LYS A 5 54.57 34.96 -7.29
CA LYS A 5 53.64 35.00 -6.14
C LYS A 5 52.24 35.52 -6.54
N GLU A 6 52.12 36.46 -7.48
CA GLU A 6 50.83 37.07 -7.86
C GLU A 6 49.97 36.15 -8.75
N ALA A 7 50.56 35.47 -9.74
CA ALA A 7 49.85 34.49 -10.57
C ALA A 7 49.38 33.25 -9.76
N SER A 8 50.11 32.90 -8.71
CA SER A 8 49.68 31.93 -7.69
C SER A 8 48.49 32.46 -6.88
N GLY A 9 48.44 33.77 -6.60
CA GLY A 9 47.36 34.42 -5.86
C GLY A 9 46.02 34.36 -6.59
N ILE A 10 46.00 34.59 -7.91
CA ILE A 10 44.76 34.58 -8.71
C ILE A 10 44.20 33.16 -8.85
N LYS A 11 45.05 32.16 -9.13
CA LYS A 11 44.64 30.74 -9.14
C LYS A 11 44.14 30.27 -7.78
N LYS A 12 44.75 30.76 -6.69
CA LYS A 12 44.26 30.51 -5.34
C LYS A 12 42.90 31.16 -5.10
N LYS A 13 42.67 32.39 -5.54
CA LYS A 13 41.38 33.08 -5.37
C LYS A 13 40.24 32.44 -6.17
N THR A 14 40.47 32.01 -7.40
CA THR A 14 39.44 31.32 -8.20
C THR A 14 39.15 29.92 -7.68
N ALA A 15 40.19 29.18 -7.26
CA ALA A 15 39.99 27.92 -6.56
C ALA A 15 39.25 28.11 -5.23
N LEU A 16 39.57 29.17 -4.47
CA LEU A 16 38.88 29.51 -3.22
C LEU A 16 37.41 29.84 -3.46
N ALA A 17 37.08 30.59 -4.52
CA ALA A 17 35.70 30.93 -4.87
C ALA A 17 34.88 29.69 -5.25
N ALA A 18 35.45 28.78 -6.05
CA ALA A 18 34.79 27.52 -6.40
C ALA A 18 34.59 26.61 -5.17
N VAL A 19 35.59 26.55 -4.29
CA VAL A 19 35.48 25.86 -2.99
C VAL A 19 34.37 26.51 -2.14
N LEU A 20 34.26 27.84 -2.14
CA LEU A 20 33.24 28.56 -1.38
C LEU A 20 31.82 28.27 -1.90
N VAL A 21 31.62 28.26 -3.22
CA VAL A 21 30.34 27.87 -3.84
C VAL A 21 30.00 26.41 -3.54
N GLY A 22 30.98 25.52 -3.64
CA GLY A 22 30.81 24.11 -3.27
C GLY A 22 30.42 23.95 -1.79
N ILE A 23 31.04 24.71 -0.89
CA ILE A 23 30.69 24.76 0.54
C ILE A 23 29.27 25.27 0.73
N VAL A 24 28.85 26.34 0.04
CA VAL A 24 27.49 26.90 0.16
C VAL A 24 26.43 25.91 -0.33
N LEU A 25 26.64 25.29 -1.49
CA LEU A 25 25.72 24.27 -2.02
C LEU A 25 25.66 23.05 -1.12
N PHE A 26 26.79 22.60 -0.60
CA PHE A 26 26.84 21.52 0.39
C PHE A 26 26.07 21.91 1.67
N LEU A 27 26.23 23.15 2.14
CA LEU A 27 25.58 23.63 3.35
C LEU A 27 24.05 23.78 3.17
N LEU A 28 23.59 24.27 2.02
CA LEU A 28 22.16 24.32 1.67
C LEU A 28 21.55 22.92 1.54
N THR A 29 22.25 22.02 0.85
CA THR A 29 21.87 20.61 0.73
C THR A 29 21.76 19.97 2.11
N PHE A 30 22.75 20.19 2.96
CA PHE A 30 22.80 19.67 4.31
C PHE A 30 21.65 20.21 5.16
N LEU A 31 21.36 21.51 5.09
CA LEU A 31 20.22 22.14 5.79
C LEU A 31 18.87 21.58 5.30
N PHE A 32 18.70 21.37 4.00
CA PHE A 32 17.50 20.77 3.44
C PHE A 32 17.31 19.33 3.93
N VAL A 33 18.37 18.51 3.83
CA VAL A 33 18.36 17.12 4.32
C VAL A 33 18.07 17.08 5.83
N GLN A 34 18.66 17.98 6.62
CA GLN A 34 18.35 18.09 8.05
C GLN A 34 16.89 18.49 8.30
N GLY A 35 16.34 19.44 7.53
CA GLY A 35 14.94 19.85 7.64
C GLY A 35 13.97 18.70 7.35
N VAL A 36 14.19 17.98 6.26
CA VAL A 36 13.37 16.80 5.88
C VAL A 36 13.49 15.70 6.93
N LYS A 37 14.73 15.40 7.37
CA LYS A 37 14.95 14.40 8.42
C LYS A 37 14.22 14.77 9.72
N LYS A 38 14.25 16.04 10.11
CA LYS A 38 13.55 16.54 11.30
C LYS A 38 12.04 16.40 11.17
N GLN A 39 11.47 16.78 10.02
CA GLN A 39 10.03 16.68 9.79
C GLN A 39 9.53 15.23 9.79
N LEU A 40 10.28 14.33 9.14
CA LEU A 40 9.92 12.90 9.13
C LEU A 40 10.05 12.28 10.52
N TRP A 41 11.09 12.67 11.29
CA TRP A 41 11.24 12.27 12.69
C TRP A 41 10.02 12.69 13.53
N GLU A 42 9.61 13.95 13.44
CA GLU A 42 8.43 14.46 14.15
C GLU A 42 7.16 13.71 13.76
N GLN A 43 6.99 13.38 12.48
CA GLN A 43 5.85 12.61 12.00
C GLN A 43 5.83 11.18 12.57
N SER A 44 6.96 10.47 12.51
CA SER A 44 7.08 9.10 13.04
C SER A 44 6.83 9.04 14.55
N ILE A 45 7.37 10.00 15.30
CA ILE A 45 7.15 10.11 16.74
C ILE A 45 5.67 10.37 17.05
N ASN A 46 5.01 11.27 16.33
CA ASN A 46 3.58 11.52 16.51
C ASN A 46 2.73 10.26 16.24
N THR A 47 3.11 9.44 15.26
CA THR A 47 2.44 8.16 15.02
C THR A 47 2.59 7.20 16.21
N ILE A 48 3.81 7.08 16.78
CA ILE A 48 4.06 6.23 17.97
C ILE A 48 3.27 6.75 19.18
N MET A 49 3.25 8.07 19.38
CA MET A 49 2.51 8.70 20.46
C MET A 49 1.01 8.43 20.36
N GLU A 50 0.44 8.53 19.17
CA GLU A 50 -0.98 8.25 18.95
C GLU A 50 -1.30 6.77 19.20
N SER A 51 -0.43 5.86 18.77
CA SER A 51 -0.64 4.43 18.97
C SER A 51 -0.46 4.03 20.45
N THR A 52 0.48 4.64 21.16
CA THR A 52 0.62 4.53 22.62
C THR A 52 -0.63 5.05 23.34
N ARG A 53 -1.17 6.18 22.89
CA ARG A 53 -2.42 6.73 23.44
C ARG A 53 -3.61 5.82 23.19
N GLN A 54 -3.69 5.16 22.04
CA GLN A 54 -4.73 4.18 21.76
C GLN A 54 -4.64 2.97 22.68
N GLY A 55 -3.45 2.40 22.89
CA GLY A 55 -3.25 1.32 23.86
C GLY A 55 -3.65 1.72 25.27
N CYS A 56 -3.28 2.92 25.68
CA CYS A 56 -3.66 3.47 26.99
C CYS A 56 -5.18 3.66 27.11
N ASN A 57 -5.84 4.12 26.05
CA ASN A 57 -7.29 4.27 26.02
C ASN A 57 -8.02 2.93 26.05
N THR A 58 -7.49 1.90 25.37
CA THR A 58 -8.06 0.55 25.43
C THR A 58 -8.02 0.00 26.84
N LEU A 59 -6.85 0.07 27.50
CA LEU A 59 -6.69 -0.30 28.90
C LEU A 59 -7.64 0.48 29.80
N LYS A 60 -7.73 1.80 29.58
CA LYS A 60 -8.64 2.68 30.32
C LYS A 60 -10.09 2.26 30.20
N VAL A 61 -10.56 2.00 28.98
CA VAL A 61 -11.96 1.62 28.72
C VAL A 61 -12.27 0.25 29.34
N GLN A 62 -11.32 -0.69 29.25
CA GLN A 62 -11.47 -2.01 29.85
C GLN A 62 -11.59 -1.91 31.37
N LEU A 63 -10.71 -1.18 32.04
CA LEU A 63 -10.78 -0.98 33.49
C LEU A 63 -12.00 -0.15 33.90
N GLY A 64 -12.34 0.88 33.12
CA GLY A 64 -13.49 1.76 33.37
C GLY A 64 -14.82 1.03 33.39
N LYS A 65 -15.05 0.08 32.48
CA LYS A 65 -16.27 -0.76 32.49
C LYS A 65 -16.42 -1.55 33.79
N ASN A 66 -15.31 -2.08 34.32
CA ASN A 66 -15.35 -2.86 35.55
C ASN A 66 -15.63 -1.96 36.77
N TYR A 67 -15.12 -0.73 36.80
CA TYR A 67 -15.55 0.25 37.82
C TYR A 67 -17.05 0.54 37.77
N GLU A 68 -17.63 0.71 36.58
CA GLU A 68 -19.09 0.93 36.44
C GLU A 68 -19.89 -0.27 36.96
N SER A 69 -19.45 -1.51 36.65
CA SER A 69 -20.05 -2.74 37.20
C SER A 69 -19.93 -2.80 38.72
N MET A 70 -18.73 -2.55 39.26
CA MET A 70 -18.46 -2.60 40.70
C MET A 70 -19.22 -1.53 41.49
N ASP A 71 -19.34 -0.31 40.97
CA ASP A 71 -20.10 0.78 41.60
C ASP A 71 -21.60 0.46 41.63
N THR A 72 -22.11 -0.17 40.57
CA THR A 72 -23.50 -0.66 40.51
C THR A 72 -23.75 -1.72 41.60
N ILE A 73 -22.84 -2.69 41.75
CA ILE A 73 -22.93 -3.73 42.78
C ILE A 73 -22.83 -3.11 44.18
N ALA A 74 -21.88 -2.19 44.39
CA ALA A 74 -21.71 -1.48 45.65
C ALA A 74 -22.99 -0.72 46.06
N GLY A 75 -23.67 -0.08 45.10
CA GLY A 75 -24.95 0.59 45.32
C GLY A 75 -26.09 -0.36 45.71
N TYR A 76 -26.14 -1.57 45.12
CA TYR A 76 -27.10 -2.59 45.53
C TYR A 76 -26.83 -3.13 46.93
N MET A 77 -25.58 -3.16 47.36
CA MET A 77 -25.19 -3.65 48.69
C MET A 77 -25.62 -2.69 49.82
N GLU A 78 -25.89 -1.41 49.55
CA GLU A 78 -26.31 -0.42 50.57
C GLU A 78 -27.60 -0.79 51.33
N GLN A 79 -28.44 -1.66 50.75
CA GLN A 79 -29.69 -2.08 51.38
C GLN A 79 -29.55 -3.23 52.37
N TYR A 80 -28.38 -3.86 52.45
CA TYR A 80 -28.12 -5.02 53.32
C TYR A 80 -27.31 -4.63 54.56
N THR A 81 -27.44 -5.44 55.61
CA THR A 81 -26.61 -5.38 56.82
C THR A 81 -25.53 -6.45 56.75
N ARG A 82 -24.44 -6.31 57.51
CA ARG A 82 -23.36 -7.33 57.54
C ARG A 82 -23.80 -8.71 58.05
N GLU A 83 -24.90 -8.80 58.80
CA GLU A 83 -25.44 -10.07 59.30
C GLU A 83 -26.17 -10.89 58.22
N GLN A 84 -26.44 -10.28 57.05
CA GLN A 84 -27.09 -10.91 55.89
C GLN A 84 -26.07 -11.51 54.91
N GLU A 85 -25.15 -12.31 55.43
CA GLU A 85 -24.01 -12.87 54.68
C GLU A 85 -24.44 -13.70 53.47
N GLN A 86 -25.48 -14.53 53.61
CA GLN A 86 -26.01 -15.34 52.50
C GLN A 86 -26.58 -14.47 51.37
N GLU A 87 -27.28 -13.38 51.71
CA GLU A 87 -27.88 -12.49 50.71
C GLU A 87 -26.80 -11.66 50.00
N LEU A 88 -25.75 -11.26 50.72
CA LEU A 88 -24.56 -10.63 50.14
C LEU A 88 -23.79 -11.61 49.25
N ALA A 89 -23.70 -12.89 49.63
CA ALA A 89 -23.10 -13.94 48.81
C ALA A 89 -23.92 -14.22 47.55
N ASP A 90 -25.25 -14.27 47.64
CA ASP A 90 -26.15 -14.45 46.50
C ASP A 90 -26.01 -13.26 45.51
N VAL A 91 -25.94 -12.03 46.01
CA VAL A 91 -25.63 -10.84 45.18
C VAL A 91 -24.25 -10.97 44.53
N MET A 92 -23.24 -11.45 45.24
CA MET A 92 -21.92 -11.67 44.65
C MET A 92 -21.92 -12.80 43.60
N GLU A 93 -22.68 -13.88 43.81
CA GLU A 93 -22.78 -15.03 42.91
C GLU A 93 -23.54 -14.68 41.62
N ASP A 94 -24.64 -13.92 41.73
CA ASP A 94 -25.41 -13.41 40.59
C ASP A 94 -24.54 -12.60 39.62
N TYR A 95 -23.57 -11.84 40.13
CA TYR A 95 -22.64 -11.04 39.32
C TYR A 95 -21.32 -11.78 38.99
N SER A 96 -20.87 -12.72 39.81
CA SER A 96 -19.65 -13.53 39.55
C SER A 96 -19.82 -14.47 38.36
N ASN A 97 -21.05 -14.88 38.05
CA ASN A 97 -21.38 -15.63 36.83
C ASN A 97 -21.18 -14.81 35.53
N LEU A 98 -21.06 -13.48 35.63
CA LEU A 98 -20.79 -12.57 34.51
C LEU A 98 -19.33 -12.10 34.46
N GLU A 99 -18.65 -11.96 35.61
CA GLU A 99 -17.26 -11.50 35.72
C GLU A 99 -16.53 -12.21 36.88
N SER A 100 -15.67 -13.20 36.61
CA SER A 100 -14.96 -14.03 37.62
C SER A 100 -13.90 -13.28 38.45
N GLY A 101 -13.79 -13.56 39.75
CA GLY A 101 -12.72 -13.00 40.62
C GLY A 101 -13.08 -11.71 41.38
N MET A 102 -14.35 -11.53 41.76
CA MET A 102 -14.77 -10.48 42.69
C MET A 102 -14.88 -10.99 44.12
N GLN A 103 -14.46 -10.18 45.09
CA GLN A 103 -14.51 -10.49 46.52
C GLN A 103 -14.94 -9.25 47.31
N LEU A 104 -15.76 -9.44 48.35
CA LEU A 104 -16.16 -8.37 49.27
C LEU A 104 -15.38 -8.49 50.58
N TYR A 105 -14.65 -7.45 50.96
CA TYR A 105 -13.89 -7.35 52.20
C TYR A 105 -14.60 -6.40 53.17
N LEU A 106 -15.07 -6.92 54.31
CA LEU A 106 -15.71 -6.12 55.35
C LEU A 106 -14.70 -5.67 56.42
N SER A 107 -15.02 -4.56 57.08
CA SER A 107 -14.15 -3.92 58.08
C SER A 107 -13.91 -4.73 59.37
N ASP A 108 -14.71 -5.77 59.63
CA ASP A 108 -14.50 -6.71 60.73
C ASP A 108 -13.63 -7.92 60.35
N GLY A 109 -13.12 -7.94 59.12
CA GLY A 109 -12.29 -9.01 58.59
C GLY A 109 -13.08 -10.16 57.97
N THR A 110 -14.36 -9.98 57.67
CA THR A 110 -15.13 -10.98 56.89
C THR A 110 -14.82 -10.84 55.39
N CYS A 111 -14.66 -11.95 54.66
CA CYS A 111 -14.48 -11.99 53.21
C CYS A 111 -15.57 -12.87 52.59
N ILE A 112 -16.27 -12.35 51.57
CA ILE A 112 -17.37 -13.05 50.90
C ILE A 112 -16.99 -13.27 49.43
N PRO A 113 -17.09 -14.50 48.89
CA PRO A 113 -17.65 -15.71 49.53
C PRO A 113 -16.71 -16.40 50.54
N GLU A 114 -17.29 -17.02 51.58
CA GLU A 114 -16.62 -17.56 52.79
C GLU A 114 -15.52 -18.62 52.49
N GLN A 115 -15.57 -19.24 51.30
CA GLN A 115 -14.57 -20.24 50.84
C GLN A 115 -13.31 -19.61 50.21
N SER A 116 -13.28 -18.28 50.04
CA SER A 116 -12.14 -17.60 49.43
C SER A 116 -11.06 -17.34 50.47
N GLU A 117 -9.84 -17.80 50.21
CA GLU A 117 -8.68 -17.37 51.00
C GLU A 117 -8.42 -15.87 50.76
N LYS A 118 -8.06 -15.15 51.82
CA LYS A 118 -7.76 -13.71 51.73
C LYS A 118 -6.35 -13.48 51.22
N ASP A 119 -6.20 -12.44 50.41
CA ASP A 119 -4.88 -11.94 50.07
C ASP A 119 -4.33 -11.00 51.16
N GLU A 120 -3.26 -11.40 51.83
CA GLU A 120 -2.64 -10.63 52.92
C GLU A 120 -2.12 -9.26 52.43
N ALA A 121 -1.69 -9.16 51.17
CA ALA A 121 -1.18 -7.91 50.61
C ALA A 121 -2.31 -6.92 50.34
N VAL A 122 -3.45 -7.42 49.86
CA VAL A 122 -4.67 -6.62 49.61
C VAL A 122 -5.27 -6.11 50.91
N GLU A 123 -5.41 -6.97 51.93
CA GLU A 123 -5.95 -6.59 53.24
C GLU A 123 -5.12 -5.47 53.88
N LYS A 124 -3.79 -5.58 53.80
CA LYS A 124 -2.86 -4.56 54.29
C LYS A 124 -2.94 -3.27 53.49
N ALA A 125 -3.05 -3.35 52.16
CA ALA A 125 -3.10 -2.17 51.29
C ALA A 125 -4.39 -1.35 51.48
N LEU A 126 -5.51 -2.01 51.79
CA LEU A 126 -6.80 -1.34 51.99
C LEU A 126 -6.97 -0.69 53.37
N GLN A 127 -6.25 -1.14 54.41
CA GLN A 127 -6.30 -0.54 55.75
C GLN A 127 -5.87 0.94 55.76
N ASP A 128 -4.98 1.34 54.84
CA ASP A 128 -4.39 2.69 54.79
C ASP A 128 -5.05 3.61 53.74
N LYS A 129 -6.00 3.12 52.92
CA LYS A 129 -6.59 3.89 51.80
C LYS A 129 -7.86 4.65 52.22
N LYS A 130 -7.88 5.96 51.91
CA LYS A 130 -9.04 6.85 52.15
C LYS A 130 -9.93 7.07 50.92
N GLN A 131 -9.49 6.68 49.72
CA GLN A 131 -10.23 6.85 48.47
C GLN A 131 -11.45 5.91 48.38
N ASP A 132 -12.48 6.34 47.65
CA ASP A 132 -13.70 5.56 47.42
C ASP A 132 -13.51 4.50 46.33
N SER A 133 -12.53 4.65 45.44
CA SER A 133 -12.14 3.65 44.46
C SER A 133 -10.69 3.84 44.02
N GLY A 134 -10.10 2.83 43.41
CA GLY A 134 -8.75 2.91 42.88
C GLY A 134 -8.18 1.54 42.48
N ILE A 135 -6.92 1.57 42.03
CA ILE A 135 -6.16 0.37 41.67
C ILE A 135 -5.11 0.10 42.77
N LEU A 136 -5.00 -1.14 43.20
CA LEU A 136 -3.89 -1.62 44.01
C LEU A 136 -2.77 -2.07 43.09
N ASP A 137 -1.53 -1.70 43.43
CA ASP A 137 -0.36 -2.05 42.62
C ASP A 137 -0.13 -3.57 42.56
N THR A 138 0.58 -3.99 41.52
CA THR A 138 0.82 -5.41 41.26
C THR A 138 1.59 -6.10 42.40
N HIS A 139 1.16 -7.29 42.79
CA HIS A 139 1.83 -8.12 43.77
C HIS A 139 1.64 -9.61 43.47
N ILE A 140 2.42 -10.46 44.12
CA ILE A 140 2.22 -11.92 44.05
C ILE A 140 1.12 -12.29 45.01
N SER A 141 0.01 -12.82 44.50
CA SER A 141 -1.10 -13.21 45.34
C SER A 141 -0.68 -14.26 46.36
N SER A 142 -1.02 -14.07 47.64
CA SER A 142 -0.74 -15.07 48.67
C SER A 142 -1.59 -16.33 48.52
N VAL A 143 -2.66 -16.26 47.73
CA VAL A 143 -3.62 -17.34 47.48
C VAL A 143 -3.20 -18.19 46.27
N THR A 144 -2.97 -17.54 45.12
CA THR A 144 -2.70 -18.26 43.86
C THR A 144 -1.21 -18.34 43.51
N GLY A 145 -0.36 -17.51 44.12
CA GLY A 145 1.06 -17.39 43.75
C GLY A 145 1.29 -16.70 42.40
N ILE A 146 0.24 -16.18 41.77
CA ILE A 146 0.28 -15.51 40.46
C ILE A 146 0.45 -14.00 40.68
N ASN A 147 1.09 -13.32 39.71
CA ASN A 147 1.22 -11.87 39.73
C ASN A 147 -0.11 -11.21 39.31
N VAL A 148 -0.69 -10.43 40.21
CA VAL A 148 -2.04 -9.89 40.11
C VAL A 148 -2.05 -8.40 40.46
N PHE A 149 -3.10 -7.70 40.08
CA PHE A 149 -3.45 -6.39 40.63
C PHE A 149 -4.97 -6.30 40.79
N GLU A 150 -5.43 -5.39 41.63
CA GLU A 150 -6.84 -5.33 41.99
C GLU A 150 -7.43 -3.95 41.75
N LEU A 151 -8.67 -3.93 41.25
CA LEU A 151 -9.53 -2.77 41.38
C LEU A 151 -10.27 -2.86 42.70
N PHE A 152 -10.45 -1.73 43.39
CA PHE A 152 -11.29 -1.65 44.56
C PHE A 152 -12.33 -0.53 44.45
N VAL A 153 -13.52 -0.78 44.98
CA VAL A 153 -14.58 0.21 45.18
C VAL A 153 -15.10 0.07 46.62
N ARG A 154 -15.27 1.20 47.31
CA ARG A 154 -15.79 1.23 48.67
C ARG A 154 -17.27 0.91 48.66
N VAL A 155 -17.65 -0.06 49.48
CA VAL A 155 -19.04 -0.45 49.70
C VAL A 155 -19.51 0.08 51.05
N LYS A 156 -20.71 0.66 51.07
CA LYS A 156 -21.41 1.01 52.30
C LYS A 156 -22.53 0.00 52.50
N LEU A 157 -22.61 -0.58 53.68
CA LEU A 157 -23.77 -1.34 54.14
C LEU A 157 -24.55 -0.46 55.14
N GLN A 158 -25.72 -0.91 55.56
CA GLN A 158 -26.53 -0.14 56.52
C GLN A 158 -25.81 0.06 57.87
N ASP A 159 -24.99 -0.91 58.30
CA ASP A 159 -24.34 -0.94 59.61
C ASP A 159 -22.81 -1.07 59.55
N ALA A 160 -22.21 -1.17 58.36
CA ALA A 160 -20.78 -1.37 58.17
C ALA A 160 -20.27 -0.75 56.85
N THR A 161 -18.95 -0.72 56.69
CA THR A 161 -18.30 -0.37 55.43
C THR A 161 -17.29 -1.45 55.05
N GLY A 162 -17.10 -1.64 53.75
CA GLY A 162 -16.15 -2.59 53.18
C GLY A 162 -15.61 -2.13 51.84
N TYR A 163 -14.92 -3.04 51.15
CA TYR A 163 -14.40 -2.84 49.80
C TYR A 163 -14.77 -4.03 48.92
N LEU A 164 -15.38 -3.75 47.79
CA LEU A 164 -15.53 -4.69 46.70
C LEU A 164 -14.23 -4.68 45.90
N ILE A 165 -13.67 -5.85 45.66
CA ILE A 165 -12.38 -6.04 45.02
C ILE A 165 -12.56 -6.90 43.80
N LYS A 166 -11.95 -6.50 42.68
CA LYS A 166 -11.86 -7.27 41.46
C LYS A 166 -10.40 -7.56 41.15
N GLN A 167 -10.02 -8.84 41.15
CA GLN A 167 -8.66 -9.27 40.85
C GLN A 167 -8.44 -9.43 39.35
N TYR A 168 -7.27 -8.99 38.87
CA TYR A 168 -6.77 -9.20 37.52
C TYR A 168 -5.44 -9.91 37.55
N GLU A 169 -5.34 -11.01 36.81
CA GLU A 169 -4.05 -11.57 36.46
C GLU A 169 -3.33 -10.62 35.51
N VAL A 170 -2.09 -10.28 35.85
CA VAL A 170 -1.30 -9.35 35.05
C VAL A 170 -1.18 -9.86 33.61
N GLU A 171 -0.95 -11.17 33.42
CA GLU A 171 -0.82 -11.81 32.10
C GLU A 171 -2.05 -11.60 31.20
N SER A 172 -3.25 -11.66 31.78
CA SER A 172 -4.51 -11.51 31.03
C SER A 172 -4.69 -10.12 30.41
N ILE A 173 -4.17 -9.07 31.07
CA ILE A 173 -4.35 -7.69 30.62
C ILE A 173 -3.20 -7.19 29.74
N VAL A 174 -2.05 -7.87 29.75
CA VAL A 174 -0.89 -7.40 28.98
C VAL A 174 -1.18 -7.31 27.48
N ASN A 175 -1.97 -8.26 26.96
CA ASN A 175 -2.35 -8.30 25.55
C ASN A 175 -3.28 -7.14 25.14
N SER A 176 -3.96 -6.48 26.09
CA SER A 176 -4.93 -5.43 25.74
C SER A 176 -4.30 -4.07 25.44
N PHE A 177 -3.08 -3.82 25.94
CA PHE A 177 -2.33 -2.60 25.66
C PHE A 177 -1.02 -2.85 24.89
N SER A 178 -0.55 -4.09 24.82
CA SER A 178 0.59 -4.51 23.99
C SER A 178 0.17 -4.62 22.52
N LEU A 179 -0.04 -3.48 21.88
CA LEU A 179 -0.30 -3.42 20.45
C LEU A 179 0.98 -3.75 19.68
N SER A 180 0.88 -4.68 18.73
CA SER A 180 1.98 -5.01 17.80
C SER A 180 2.24 -3.81 16.88
N PHE A 181 3.18 -2.94 17.28
CA PHE A 181 3.57 -1.77 16.51
C PHE A 181 4.94 -1.97 15.86
N TYR A 182 5.13 -1.40 14.67
CA TYR A 182 6.42 -1.42 13.97
C TYR A 182 7.05 -2.82 13.83
N ASN A 183 6.28 -3.79 13.30
CA ASN A 183 6.74 -5.18 13.09
C ASN A 183 7.27 -5.86 14.37
N ASP A 184 6.64 -5.60 15.52
CA ASP A 184 7.01 -6.24 16.80
C ASP A 184 8.44 -5.92 17.24
N ALA A 185 8.88 -4.68 16.99
CA ALA A 185 10.21 -4.20 17.35
C ALA A 185 10.23 -3.39 18.65
N GLY A 186 9.08 -2.91 19.10
CA GLY A 186 8.90 -2.11 20.31
C GLY A 186 8.03 -2.83 21.33
N PHE A 187 8.22 -2.49 22.61
CA PHE A 187 7.46 -3.07 23.72
C PHE A 187 6.93 -1.98 24.65
N SER A 188 5.97 -2.33 25.50
CA SER A 188 5.36 -1.37 26.43
C SER A 188 5.42 -1.83 27.88
N TYR A 189 5.52 -0.85 28.77
CA TYR A 189 5.40 -1.00 30.22
C TYR A 189 4.27 -0.16 30.77
N VAL A 190 3.61 -0.67 31.80
CA VAL A 190 2.83 0.17 32.70
C VAL A 190 3.69 0.46 33.92
N VAL A 191 3.87 1.74 34.24
CA VAL A 191 4.68 2.19 35.38
C VAL A 191 3.90 3.16 36.25
N ASN A 192 4.29 3.32 37.51
CA ASN A 192 3.76 4.40 38.37
C ASN A 192 4.55 5.71 38.17
N THR A 193 4.16 6.79 38.86
CA THR A 193 4.86 8.10 38.73
C THR A 193 6.28 8.10 39.26
N GLN A 194 6.63 7.16 40.15
CA GLN A 194 7.99 6.95 40.66
C GLN A 194 8.86 6.13 39.69
N GLY A 195 8.26 5.62 38.61
CA GLY A 195 8.92 4.80 37.59
C GLY A 195 8.95 3.30 37.92
N ASP A 196 8.30 2.84 38.99
CA ASP A 196 8.24 1.41 39.29
C ASP A 196 7.43 0.69 38.21
N VAL A 197 7.98 -0.41 37.70
CA VAL A 197 7.37 -1.17 36.61
C VAL A 197 6.34 -2.12 37.17
N LEU A 198 5.08 -1.82 36.91
CA LEU A 198 3.92 -2.56 37.40
C LEU A 198 3.59 -3.71 36.44
N ILE A 199 3.41 -3.40 35.15
CA ILE A 199 3.07 -4.40 34.13
C ILE A 199 4.09 -4.40 33.01
N ARG A 200 4.50 -5.59 32.59
CA ARG A 200 5.47 -5.81 31.52
C ARG A 200 4.83 -6.49 30.32
N SER A 201 5.11 -5.99 29.12
CA SER A 201 4.85 -6.74 27.89
C SER A 201 5.70 -8.03 27.83
N PRO A 202 5.16 -9.17 27.34
CA PRO A 202 5.88 -10.44 27.16
C PRO A 202 6.92 -10.40 26.03
N HIS A 203 7.19 -9.22 25.46
CA HIS A 203 8.08 -9.01 24.34
C HIS A 203 9.53 -9.46 24.62
N PRO A 204 10.25 -10.08 23.67
CA PRO A 204 11.63 -10.58 23.88
C PRO A 204 12.64 -9.52 24.34
N ASN A 205 12.50 -8.28 23.87
CA ASN A 205 13.40 -7.17 24.21
C ASN A 205 13.04 -6.47 25.55
N SER A 206 11.93 -6.86 26.17
CA SER A 206 11.52 -6.42 27.51
C SER A 206 12.51 -6.94 28.54
N ASN A 207 13.04 -6.05 29.39
CA ASN A 207 13.92 -6.46 30.48
C ASN A 207 13.08 -7.05 31.62
N LYS A 208 13.19 -8.36 31.80
CA LYS A 208 12.43 -9.15 32.77
C LYS A 208 12.85 -8.93 34.24
N THR A 209 13.97 -8.23 34.49
CA THR A 209 14.58 -8.11 35.82
C THR A 209 14.52 -6.71 36.43
N VAL A 210 14.18 -5.70 35.63
CA VAL A 210 14.32 -4.29 36.07
C VAL A 210 13.11 -3.81 36.84
N GLN A 211 13.27 -3.46 38.12
CA GLN A 211 12.13 -3.07 38.97
C GLN A 211 11.69 -1.63 38.73
N ASN A 212 12.61 -0.71 38.49
CA ASN A 212 12.30 0.69 38.23
C ASN A 212 12.83 1.14 36.84
N LEU A 213 12.00 1.85 36.10
CA LEU A 213 12.27 2.38 34.76
C LEU A 213 13.58 3.19 34.72
N PHE A 214 13.88 3.98 35.75
CA PHE A 214 15.06 4.82 35.78
C PHE A 214 16.35 4.02 35.98
N ASP A 215 16.29 2.81 36.54
CA ASP A 215 17.45 1.91 36.64
C ASP A 215 17.90 1.41 35.25
N MET A 216 17.01 1.47 34.26
CA MET A 216 17.32 1.16 32.87
C MET A 216 18.15 2.26 32.20
N LEU A 217 18.22 3.45 32.81
CA LEU A 217 18.78 4.67 32.21
C LEU A 217 20.01 5.14 33.00
N PRO A 218 21.19 4.50 32.83
CA PRO A 218 22.37 4.86 33.59
C PRO A 218 22.84 6.27 33.25
N ALA A 219 23.04 7.11 34.27
CA ALA A 219 23.50 8.50 34.15
C ALA A 219 24.87 8.63 33.45
N ALA A 220 25.66 7.55 33.37
CA ALA A 220 26.91 7.52 32.62
C ALA A 220 26.72 7.56 31.09
N LYS A 221 25.54 7.17 30.58
CA LYS A 221 25.22 7.11 29.14
C LYS A 221 24.07 8.02 28.72
N ASN A 222 23.41 8.68 29.66
CA ASN A 222 22.25 9.53 29.45
C ASN A 222 22.42 10.87 30.17
N GLU A 223 21.91 11.96 29.59
CA GLU A 223 21.98 13.28 30.20
C GLU A 223 21.09 13.38 31.45
N GLU A 224 21.66 13.76 32.59
CA GLU A 224 20.96 13.88 33.87
C GLU A 224 19.79 14.88 33.82
N ALA A 225 19.94 15.95 33.04
CA ALA A 225 18.88 16.93 32.80
C ALA A 225 17.66 16.30 32.10
N GLY A 226 17.89 15.47 31.09
CA GLY A 226 16.81 14.79 30.34
C GLY A 226 16.07 13.75 31.19
N ILE A 227 16.78 13.01 32.04
CA ILE A 227 16.16 12.09 33.01
C ILE A 227 15.32 12.85 34.04
N THR A 228 15.82 14.00 34.52
CA THR A 228 15.12 14.85 35.49
C THR A 228 13.84 15.43 34.89
N GLU A 229 13.90 15.94 33.65
CA GLU A 229 12.73 16.46 32.93
C GLU A 229 11.69 15.36 32.66
N PHE A 230 12.15 14.15 32.34
CA PHE A 230 11.27 13.01 32.15
C PHE A 230 10.59 12.60 33.46
N ARG A 231 11.31 12.54 34.59
CA ARG A 231 10.72 12.28 35.91
C ARG A 231 9.68 13.34 36.27
N GLN A 232 10.00 14.63 36.09
CA GLN A 232 9.04 15.72 36.32
C GLN A 232 7.81 15.59 35.41
N SER A 233 7.99 15.14 34.18
CA SER A 233 6.87 14.94 33.24
C SER A 233 5.91 13.83 33.68
N LEU A 234 6.43 12.78 34.32
CA LEU A 234 5.60 11.73 34.91
C LEU A 234 4.84 12.26 36.14
N GLU A 235 5.52 12.96 37.05
CA GLU A 235 4.89 13.58 38.23
C GLU A 235 3.80 14.60 37.85
N ASP A 236 4.03 15.38 36.79
CA ASP A 236 3.10 16.40 36.29
C ASP A 236 1.92 15.83 35.47
N LEU A 237 1.82 14.50 35.31
CA LEU A 237 0.77 13.84 34.51
C LEU A 237 0.76 14.29 33.03
N ARG A 238 1.94 14.56 32.44
CA ARG A 238 2.08 14.97 31.04
C ARG A 238 2.21 13.79 30.08
N THR A 239 1.70 13.99 28.87
CA THR A 239 1.95 13.12 27.70
C THR A 239 3.13 13.66 26.93
N GLY A 240 4.09 12.81 26.55
CA GLY A 240 5.27 13.24 25.81
C GLY A 240 6.13 12.09 25.33
N TRP A 241 7.30 12.43 24.80
CA TRP A 241 8.31 11.47 24.39
C TRP A 241 9.70 11.95 24.79
N ALA A 242 10.62 11.01 25.00
CA ALA A 242 12.02 11.26 25.28
C ALA A 242 12.89 10.23 24.55
N VAL A 243 14.16 10.53 24.34
CA VAL A 243 15.13 9.59 23.75
C VAL A 243 16.22 9.33 24.77
N PHE A 244 16.44 8.06 25.07
CA PHE A 244 17.47 7.61 26.00
C PHE A 244 18.28 6.48 25.39
N TYR A 245 19.54 6.40 25.77
CA TYR A 245 20.41 5.28 25.45
C TYR A 245 20.08 4.08 26.33
N TYR A 246 19.60 3.00 25.71
CA TYR A 246 19.15 1.76 26.34
C TYR A 246 19.47 0.56 25.43
N GLN A 247 19.90 -0.57 26.01
CA GLN A 247 20.32 -1.79 25.26
C GLN A 247 21.31 -1.52 24.11
N GLU A 248 22.35 -0.74 24.39
CA GLU A 248 23.42 -0.39 23.44
C GLU A 248 23.01 0.51 22.26
N GLU A 249 21.80 1.04 22.26
CA GLU A 249 21.32 1.96 21.22
C GLU A 249 20.44 3.11 21.74
N ASP A 250 20.26 4.14 20.92
CA ASP A 250 19.28 5.18 21.18
C ASP A 250 17.87 4.58 21.07
N THR A 251 17.04 4.81 22.07
CA THR A 251 15.70 4.26 22.18
C THR A 251 14.71 5.37 22.50
N VAL A 252 13.56 5.38 21.81
CA VAL A 252 12.47 6.33 22.02
C VAL A 252 11.52 5.81 23.08
N PHE A 253 11.20 6.64 24.06
CA PHE A 253 10.24 6.40 25.12
C PHE A 253 9.05 7.33 24.91
N CYS A 254 7.89 6.78 24.56
CA CYS A 254 6.64 7.51 24.39
C CYS A 254 5.73 7.21 25.59
N TYR A 255 5.25 8.23 26.30
CA TYR A 255 4.56 8.06 27.57
C TYR A 255 3.23 8.82 27.62
N THR A 256 2.20 8.17 28.17
CA THR A 256 0.86 8.73 28.36
C THR A 256 0.26 8.24 29.68
N PRO A 257 -0.33 9.14 30.50
CA PRO A 257 -0.99 8.77 31.75
C PRO A 257 -2.37 8.14 31.51
N LEU A 258 -2.74 7.16 32.33
CA LEU A 258 -4.01 6.42 32.25
C LEU A 258 -5.23 7.26 32.64
N LYS A 259 -5.07 8.15 33.63
CA LYS A 259 -6.12 9.06 34.14
C LYS A 259 -7.40 8.33 34.61
N LEU A 260 -7.28 7.46 35.63
CA LEU A 260 -8.38 6.78 36.35
C LEU A 260 -8.14 6.83 37.89
N ASP A 261 -7.83 8.02 38.43
CA ASP A 261 -7.41 8.20 39.84
C ASP A 261 -6.20 7.34 40.27
N THR A 262 -5.42 6.93 39.27
CA THR A 262 -4.14 6.21 39.37
C THR A 262 -2.99 7.10 38.96
N ASP A 263 -1.82 6.81 39.46
CA ASP A 263 -0.56 7.40 38.99
C ASP A 263 0.11 6.55 37.88
N TRP A 264 -0.66 5.64 37.27
CA TRP A 264 -0.18 4.73 36.24
C TRP A 264 0.01 5.42 34.87
N TYR A 265 1.07 4.99 34.20
CA TYR A 265 1.53 5.44 32.90
C TYR A 265 1.75 4.28 31.95
N LEU A 266 1.28 4.41 30.71
CA LEU A 266 1.71 3.53 29.64
C LEU A 266 2.92 4.15 28.93
N ILE A 267 4.01 3.40 28.86
CA ILE A 267 5.26 3.78 28.21
C ILE A 267 5.59 2.79 27.12
N SER A 268 5.63 3.24 25.87
CA SER A 268 6.11 2.47 24.72
C SER A 268 7.58 2.78 24.47
N ILE A 269 8.38 1.73 24.32
CA ILE A 269 9.84 1.76 24.21
C ILE A 269 10.21 1.15 22.85
N ILE A 270 10.81 1.95 21.97
CA ILE A 270 11.08 1.57 20.57
C ILE A 270 12.50 1.96 20.17
N PRO A 271 13.32 1.05 19.62
CA PRO A 271 14.63 1.38 19.09
C PRO A 271 14.55 2.49 18.04
N LYS A 272 15.38 3.53 18.18
CA LYS A 272 15.44 4.66 17.25
C LYS A 272 15.77 4.21 15.82
N GLN A 273 16.59 3.16 15.68
CA GLN A 273 16.95 2.61 14.37
C GLN A 273 15.73 2.12 13.60
N VAL A 274 14.74 1.54 14.28
CA VAL A 274 13.49 1.08 13.66
C VAL A 274 12.66 2.26 13.19
N VAL A 275 12.59 3.31 14.00
CA VAL A 275 11.94 4.59 13.64
C VAL A 275 12.61 5.22 12.42
N ASP A 276 13.95 5.25 12.40
CA ASP A 276 14.77 5.81 11.32
C ASP A 276 14.75 4.94 10.04
N ALA A 277 14.55 3.62 10.14
CA ALA A 277 14.58 2.69 9.00
C ALA A 277 13.49 3.00 7.96
N GLN A 278 12.28 3.39 8.40
CA GLN A 278 11.22 3.84 7.49
C GLN A 278 11.57 5.19 6.83
N THR A 279 12.33 6.06 7.52
CA THR A 279 12.74 7.37 7.05
C THR A 279 13.82 7.31 5.96
N ASN A 280 14.67 6.28 6.01
CA ASN A 280 15.85 6.16 5.15
C ASN A 280 15.54 5.93 3.65
N VAL A 281 14.40 5.33 3.31
CA VAL A 281 14.05 5.04 1.90
C VAL A 281 13.78 6.33 1.11
N ILE A 282 13.11 7.31 1.73
CA ILE A 282 12.80 8.61 1.12
C ILE A 282 14.06 9.48 1.02
N LEU A 283 14.89 9.45 2.07
CA LEU A 283 16.18 10.16 2.11
C LEU A 283 17.18 9.63 1.08
N LEU A 284 17.25 8.31 0.85
CA LEU A 284 18.15 7.71 -0.14
C LEU A 284 17.81 8.14 -1.58
N ARG A 285 16.53 8.25 -1.91
CA ARG A 285 16.09 8.70 -3.25
C ARG A 285 16.38 10.18 -3.49
N SER A 286 16.19 11.04 -2.48
CA SER A 286 16.50 12.46 -2.60
C SER A 286 18.00 12.73 -2.63
N LEU A 287 18.80 12.01 -1.84
CA LEU A 287 20.26 12.09 -1.88
C LEU A 287 20.84 11.62 -3.22
N ALA A 288 20.28 10.58 -3.84
CA ALA A 288 20.72 10.12 -5.16
C ALA A 288 20.52 11.18 -6.27
N LEU A 289 19.39 11.89 -6.22
CA LEU A 289 19.11 13.00 -7.15
C LEU A 289 20.11 14.14 -6.96
N ILE A 290 20.37 14.55 -5.72
CA ILE A 290 21.30 15.63 -5.39
C ILE A 290 22.74 15.26 -5.77
N ALA A 291 23.16 14.02 -5.48
CA ALA A 291 24.48 13.52 -5.88
C ALA A 291 24.66 13.57 -7.40
N SER A 292 23.62 13.23 -8.17
CA SER A 292 23.64 13.29 -9.63
C SER A 292 23.85 14.72 -10.14
N ILE A 293 23.18 15.70 -9.51
CA ILE A 293 23.35 17.13 -9.84
C ILE A 293 24.77 17.61 -9.51
N LEU A 294 25.31 17.24 -8.34
CA LEU A 294 26.65 17.64 -7.92
C LEU A 294 27.75 17.03 -8.81
N VAL A 295 27.59 15.78 -9.26
CA VAL A 295 28.50 15.16 -10.24
C VAL A 295 28.49 15.93 -11.56
N GLY A 296 27.32 16.37 -12.03
CA GLY A 296 27.19 17.22 -13.21
C GLY A 296 27.98 18.53 -13.08
N ILE A 297 27.83 19.23 -11.96
CA ILE A 297 28.55 20.49 -11.69
C ILE A 297 30.07 20.26 -11.59
N PHE A 298 30.50 19.18 -10.95
CA PHE A 298 31.92 18.85 -10.81
C PHE A 298 32.60 18.59 -12.17
N LEU A 299 31.93 17.85 -13.06
CA LEU A 299 32.44 17.58 -14.40
C LEU A 299 32.65 18.89 -15.20
N LEU A 300 31.70 19.82 -15.09
CA LEU A 300 31.78 21.15 -15.68
C LEU A 300 32.98 21.96 -15.14
N PHE A 301 33.23 21.92 -13.83
CA PHE A 301 34.34 22.62 -13.21
C PHE A 301 35.71 22.00 -13.54
N ALA A 302 35.79 20.66 -13.59
CA ALA A 302 37.01 19.95 -13.99
C ALA A 302 37.41 20.31 -15.43
N PHE A 303 36.43 20.43 -16.33
CA PHE A 303 36.65 20.90 -17.70
C PHE A 303 37.21 22.34 -17.73
N TYR A 304 36.67 23.24 -16.92
CA TYR A 304 37.16 24.62 -16.80
C TYR A 304 38.61 24.70 -16.27
N LEU A 305 38.97 23.93 -15.25
CA LEU A 305 40.33 23.92 -14.70
C LEU A 305 41.36 23.37 -15.69
N HIS A 306 40.99 22.35 -16.47
CA HIS A 306 41.84 21.81 -17.53
C HIS A 306 42.21 22.91 -18.55
N TYR A 307 41.22 23.71 -18.94
CA TYR A 307 41.41 24.84 -19.84
C TYR A 307 42.41 25.88 -19.30
N VAL A 308 42.26 26.32 -18.04
CA VAL A 308 43.12 27.37 -17.44
C VAL A 308 44.56 26.90 -17.19
N ASN A 309 44.76 25.62 -16.87
CA ASN A 309 46.11 25.08 -16.64
C ASN A 309 46.95 25.01 -17.92
N LYS A 310 46.31 24.80 -19.08
CA LYS A 310 46.97 24.87 -20.38
C LYS A 310 47.56 26.27 -20.65
N THR A 311 46.89 27.32 -20.18
CA THR A 311 47.27 28.72 -20.43
C THR A 311 48.45 29.19 -19.58
N ASN A 312 48.51 28.83 -18.30
CA ASN A 312 49.60 29.30 -17.41
C ASN A 312 50.97 28.64 -17.65
N LYS A 313 51.02 27.48 -18.31
CA LYS A 313 52.30 26.85 -18.70
C LYS A 313 53.08 27.72 -19.71
N ARG A 314 52.40 28.59 -20.48
CA ARG A 314 53.03 29.51 -21.46
C ARG A 314 53.79 30.70 -20.85
N LEU A 315 53.47 31.12 -19.63
CA LEU A 315 54.03 32.36 -19.05
C LEU A 315 55.42 32.15 -18.41
N ARG A 316 55.73 30.95 -17.90
CA ARG A 316 57.03 30.68 -17.25
C ARG A 316 58.20 30.50 -18.24
N SER A 317 57.95 30.27 -19.53
CA SER A 317 59.00 30.19 -20.56
C SER A 317 59.56 31.55 -20.99
N GLN A 318 58.88 32.66 -20.67
CA GLN A 318 59.21 34.00 -21.14
C GLN A 318 60.38 34.69 -20.41
N ALA A 319 60.88 34.16 -19.29
CA ALA A 319 62.00 34.79 -18.57
C ALA A 319 63.39 34.32 -19.06
N ASN A 320 63.55 33.04 -19.41
CA ASN A 320 64.74 32.55 -20.14
C ASN A 320 64.75 32.98 -21.62
N TYR A 321 63.62 33.54 -22.08
CA TYR A 321 63.41 34.06 -23.40
C TYR A 321 64.16 35.38 -23.63
N ILE A 322 64.72 36.11 -22.65
CA ILE A 322 65.30 37.46 -22.90
C ILE A 322 66.65 37.47 -23.65
N GLY A 323 67.53 36.49 -23.42
CA GLY A 323 68.72 36.30 -24.26
C GLY A 323 68.39 35.69 -25.63
N HIS A 324 67.34 34.86 -25.67
CA HIS A 324 66.67 34.55 -26.93
C HIS A 324 66.06 35.81 -27.54
N LEU A 325 65.50 36.76 -26.78
CA LEU A 325 64.73 37.91 -27.25
C LEU A 325 65.58 38.81 -28.11
N TYR A 326 66.87 39.07 -27.84
CA TYR A 326 67.64 39.87 -28.80
C TYR A 326 67.63 39.28 -30.24
N ASN A 327 67.66 37.95 -30.35
CA ASN A 327 67.60 37.19 -31.61
C ASN A 327 66.23 36.51 -31.89
N ALA A 328 65.24 36.75 -31.04
CA ALA A 328 63.87 36.21 -31.08
C ALA A 328 62.83 37.32 -31.00
N ILE A 329 63.26 38.57 -30.90
CA ILE A 329 62.49 39.77 -31.19
C ILE A 329 62.07 39.57 -32.65
N PRO A 330 60.75 39.49 -32.93
CA PRO A 330 60.21 39.28 -34.27
C PRO A 330 60.33 40.53 -35.15
N GLU A 331 61.19 41.47 -34.74
CA GLU A 331 61.53 42.68 -35.44
C GLU A 331 63.02 42.67 -35.78
N GLY A 332 63.37 43.14 -36.97
CA GLY A 332 64.71 43.51 -37.34
C GLY A 332 65.24 44.63 -36.45
N VAL A 333 66.34 44.38 -35.75
CA VAL A 333 67.05 45.40 -34.96
C VAL A 333 68.34 45.71 -35.67
N ALA A 334 68.44 46.91 -36.23
CA ALA A 334 69.61 47.43 -36.92
C ALA A 334 70.34 48.46 -36.07
N LEU A 335 71.67 48.35 -36.01
CA LEU A 335 72.56 49.43 -35.61
C LEU A 335 73.08 50.11 -36.88
N ILE A 336 73.09 51.44 -36.92
CA ILE A 336 73.36 52.25 -38.12
C ILE A 336 74.31 53.40 -37.77
N THR A 337 75.19 53.79 -38.71
CA THR A 337 76.03 54.98 -38.57
C THR A 337 75.20 56.27 -38.51
N VAL A 338 75.76 57.32 -37.91
CA VAL A 338 75.10 58.64 -37.78
C VAL A 338 75.46 59.64 -38.90
N GLU A 339 76.45 59.33 -39.74
CA GLU A 339 76.91 60.17 -40.86
C GLU A 339 76.43 59.64 -42.21
N GLN A 340 76.23 60.54 -43.20
CA GLN A 340 75.86 60.16 -44.56
C GLN A 340 77.08 59.77 -45.42
N PRO A 341 77.00 58.71 -46.24
CA PRO A 341 75.84 57.81 -46.39
C PRO A 341 75.61 56.92 -45.16
N TYR A 342 74.35 56.67 -44.80
CA TYR A 342 74.00 55.86 -43.63
C TYR A 342 74.23 54.38 -43.91
N HIS A 343 75.07 53.74 -43.09
CA HIS A 343 75.43 52.33 -43.24
C HIS A 343 74.94 51.50 -42.07
N LEU A 344 74.45 50.29 -42.36
CA LEU A 344 74.21 49.27 -41.34
C LEU A 344 75.54 48.86 -40.70
N LEU A 345 75.56 48.68 -39.39
CA LEU A 345 76.69 48.23 -38.56
C LEU A 345 76.46 46.82 -38.02
N GLN A 346 75.24 46.55 -37.55
CA GLN A 346 74.82 45.28 -36.97
C GLN A 346 73.34 45.08 -37.23
N LEU A 347 72.92 43.82 -37.32
CA LEU A 347 71.54 43.42 -37.56
C LEU A 347 71.25 42.13 -36.79
N ASN A 348 70.18 42.08 -36.00
CA ASN A 348 69.79 40.83 -35.35
C ASN A 348 69.32 39.77 -36.37
N ARG A 349 69.15 38.52 -35.90
CA ARG A 349 68.80 37.38 -36.75
C ARG A 349 67.54 37.62 -37.61
N GLU A 350 66.56 38.34 -37.07
CA GLU A 350 65.31 38.60 -37.76
C GLU A 350 65.45 39.67 -38.84
N GLY A 351 66.24 40.72 -38.61
CA GLY A 351 66.53 41.71 -39.65
C GLY A 351 67.29 41.08 -40.82
N LEU A 352 68.21 40.14 -40.53
CA LEU A 352 68.91 39.37 -41.57
C LEU A 352 67.92 38.54 -42.41
N ARG A 353 66.95 37.88 -41.75
CA ARG A 353 65.88 37.13 -42.43
C ARG A 353 65.00 38.01 -43.30
N LEU A 354 64.53 39.15 -42.77
CA LEU A 354 63.64 40.07 -43.49
C LEU A 354 64.29 40.69 -44.73
N LEU A 355 65.60 40.92 -44.69
CA LEU A 355 66.38 41.41 -45.84
C LEU A 355 66.92 40.29 -46.75
N SER A 356 66.50 39.03 -46.54
CA SER A 356 66.88 37.84 -47.32
C SER A 356 68.39 37.51 -47.28
N TYR A 357 69.05 37.66 -46.13
CA TYR A 357 70.41 37.14 -45.90
C TYR A 357 70.39 35.64 -45.51
N PRO A 358 71.48 34.87 -45.77
CA PRO A 358 71.54 33.46 -45.39
C PRO A 358 71.48 33.24 -43.87
N ASP A 359 70.81 32.19 -43.40
CA ASP A 359 70.61 31.89 -41.96
C ASP A 359 71.91 31.67 -41.16
N SER A 360 73.02 31.38 -41.84
CA SER A 360 74.35 31.22 -41.22
C SER A 360 75.13 32.53 -41.10
N ALA A 361 74.57 33.65 -41.56
CA ALA A 361 75.21 34.95 -41.50
C ALA A 361 75.30 35.45 -40.04
N SER A 362 76.47 35.95 -39.66
CA SER A 362 76.64 36.63 -38.38
C SER A 362 75.85 37.93 -38.35
N ASN A 363 75.48 38.41 -37.16
CA ASN A 363 74.78 39.68 -36.96
C ASN A 363 75.53 40.90 -37.53
N ASP A 364 76.82 40.77 -37.85
CA ASP A 364 77.64 41.83 -38.48
C ASP A 364 77.69 41.75 -40.01
N ALA A 365 77.02 40.77 -40.64
CA ALA A 365 77.08 40.53 -42.09
C ALA A 365 76.68 41.72 -43.00
N PRO A 366 75.73 42.62 -42.63
CA PRO A 366 75.34 43.75 -43.47
C PRO A 366 76.19 45.00 -43.21
N LYS A 367 77.30 44.87 -42.47
CA LYS A 367 78.18 45.98 -42.12
C LYS A 367 78.70 46.67 -43.39
N GLY A 368 78.33 47.93 -43.58
CA GLY A 368 78.70 48.73 -44.76
C GLY A 368 77.66 48.80 -45.88
N VAL A 369 76.47 48.21 -45.74
CA VAL A 369 75.36 48.38 -46.70
C VAL A 369 74.66 49.72 -46.50
N SER A 370 74.47 50.48 -47.58
CA SER A 370 73.83 51.80 -47.56
C SER A 370 72.30 51.69 -47.46
N LEU A 371 71.67 52.54 -46.64
CA LEU A 371 70.20 52.64 -46.56
C LEU A 371 69.54 52.98 -47.90
N GLN A 372 70.27 53.61 -48.83
CA GLN A 372 69.78 53.93 -50.18
C GLN A 372 69.50 52.70 -51.04
N GLU A 373 70.17 51.59 -50.75
CA GLU A 373 70.06 50.35 -51.52
C GLU A 373 68.86 49.50 -51.09
N ILE A 374 68.31 49.75 -49.89
CA ILE A 374 67.28 48.91 -49.27
C ILE A 374 65.94 49.61 -49.04
N ILE A 375 65.81 50.90 -49.36
CA ILE A 375 64.54 51.64 -49.25
C ILE A 375 64.00 51.94 -50.65
N HIS A 376 62.67 51.83 -50.83
CA HIS A 376 62.04 52.07 -52.13
C HIS A 376 62.34 53.49 -52.68
N PRO A 377 62.68 53.65 -53.98
CA PRO A 377 63.15 54.92 -54.55
C PRO A 377 62.21 56.12 -54.32
N ASP A 378 60.90 55.89 -54.42
CA ASP A 378 59.87 56.93 -54.21
C ASP A 378 59.84 57.46 -52.77
N GLU A 379 60.30 56.66 -51.80
CA GLU A 379 60.22 56.95 -50.36
C GLU A 379 61.58 57.36 -49.78
N TYR A 380 62.67 57.16 -50.53
CA TYR A 380 64.03 57.46 -50.07
C TYR A 380 64.25 58.94 -49.70
N GLN A 381 63.68 59.88 -50.47
CA GLN A 381 63.74 61.31 -50.13
C GLN A 381 62.96 61.68 -48.86
N GLN A 382 61.93 60.91 -48.52
CA GLN A 382 61.11 61.13 -47.33
C GLN A 382 61.81 60.56 -46.09
N VAL A 383 62.42 59.38 -46.21
CA VAL A 383 63.17 58.74 -45.12
C VAL A 383 64.47 59.47 -44.80
N THR A 384 65.18 60.02 -45.78
CA THR A 384 66.42 60.78 -45.54
C THR A 384 66.21 62.18 -44.94
N ARG A 385 65.01 62.77 -45.06
CA ARG A 385 64.66 64.05 -44.39
C ARG A 385 64.64 63.93 -42.86
N LEU A 386 64.39 62.73 -42.33
CA LEU A 386 64.36 62.44 -40.89
C LEU A 386 65.73 62.62 -40.20
N SER A 387 66.82 62.64 -40.97
CA SER A 387 68.19 62.70 -40.44
C SER A 387 68.79 64.11 -40.30
N LYS A 388 68.08 65.16 -40.75
CA LYS A 388 68.53 66.57 -40.66
C LYS A 388 67.98 67.32 -39.44
N VAL A 389 67.26 66.65 -38.54
CA VAL A 389 66.69 67.26 -37.32
C VAL A 389 67.73 67.21 -36.21
N LYS A 390 67.91 68.31 -35.46
CA LYS A 390 68.84 68.37 -34.33
C LYS A 390 68.47 67.31 -33.28
N ALA A 391 69.48 66.55 -32.86
CA ALA A 391 69.35 65.54 -31.82
C ALA A 391 69.05 66.20 -30.47
N ASP A 392 67.82 66.04 -30.00
CA ASP A 392 67.50 66.06 -28.57
C ASP A 392 67.21 64.61 -28.15
N ARG A 393 67.63 64.22 -26.94
CA ARG A 393 67.64 62.81 -26.50
C ARG A 393 66.24 62.15 -26.45
N ASP A 394 65.17 62.91 -26.60
CA ASP A 394 63.78 62.45 -26.47
C ASP A 394 63.01 62.26 -27.79
N ASN A 395 63.60 62.51 -28.96
CA ASN A 395 62.89 62.37 -30.23
C ASN A 395 63.10 61.00 -30.90
N LYS A 396 62.21 60.06 -30.56
CA LYS A 396 62.03 58.80 -31.30
C LYS A 396 61.30 59.06 -32.60
N HIS A 397 61.88 58.66 -33.73
CA HIS A 397 61.26 58.84 -35.04
C HIS A 397 60.64 57.54 -35.52
N ILE A 398 59.30 57.51 -35.59
CA ILE A 398 58.55 56.40 -36.17
C ILE A 398 58.59 56.52 -37.70
N PHE A 399 58.81 55.41 -38.37
CA PHE A 399 58.74 55.31 -39.81
C PHE A 399 57.89 54.11 -40.23
N GLU A 400 57.22 54.23 -41.37
CA GLU A 400 56.50 53.16 -42.03
C GLU A 400 56.76 53.32 -43.53
N ASN A 401 57.49 52.39 -44.13
CA ASN A 401 57.95 52.49 -45.52
C ASN A 401 58.21 51.13 -46.14
N ARG A 402 58.34 51.11 -47.46
CA ARG A 402 58.64 49.90 -48.22
C ARG A 402 60.15 49.65 -48.26
N VAL A 403 60.54 48.50 -47.76
CA VAL A 403 61.94 48.04 -47.71
C VAL A 403 62.15 46.96 -48.76
N ILE A 404 63.19 47.11 -49.57
CA ILE A 404 63.57 46.21 -50.65
C ILE A 404 64.49 45.12 -50.11
N LYS A 405 64.13 43.87 -50.38
CA LYS A 405 64.90 42.67 -50.04
C LYS A 405 66.00 42.44 -51.06
N LYS A 406 67.00 41.63 -50.70
CA LYS A 406 68.13 41.29 -51.58
C LYS A 406 67.73 40.55 -52.87
N ASP A 407 66.56 39.90 -52.88
CA ASP A 407 65.99 39.21 -54.04
C ASP A 407 65.17 40.11 -54.98
N GLY A 408 65.03 41.41 -54.66
CA GLY A 408 64.31 42.41 -55.45
C GLY A 408 62.83 42.59 -55.11
N THR A 409 62.26 41.80 -54.19
CA THR A 409 60.89 42.00 -53.68
C THR A 409 60.85 43.01 -52.52
N TYR A 410 59.66 43.49 -52.11
CA TYR A 410 59.53 44.45 -51.00
C TYR A 410 58.54 43.99 -49.92
N PHE A 411 58.65 44.58 -48.73
CA PHE A 411 57.68 44.44 -47.63
C PHE A 411 57.45 45.79 -46.94
N TRP A 412 56.33 45.93 -46.23
CA TRP A 412 56.08 47.12 -45.39
C TRP A 412 56.82 46.97 -44.08
N ALA A 413 57.80 47.84 -43.85
CA ALA A 413 58.49 47.92 -42.58
C ALA A 413 57.92 49.08 -41.78
N ALA A 414 57.43 48.81 -40.58
CA ALA A 414 57.17 49.85 -39.59
C ALA A 414 58.19 49.72 -38.47
N GLY A 415 58.63 50.85 -37.95
CA GLY A 415 59.72 50.86 -37.01
C GLY A 415 60.00 52.20 -36.39
N ILE A 416 60.97 52.22 -35.49
CA ILE A 416 61.43 53.43 -34.81
C ILE A 416 62.94 53.52 -34.99
N VAL A 417 63.43 54.71 -35.29
CA VAL A 417 64.86 55.04 -35.22
C VAL A 417 65.10 55.98 -34.06
N GLU A 418 66.07 55.63 -33.24
CA GLU A 418 66.54 56.43 -32.11
C GLU A 418 68.07 56.57 -32.16
N LYS A 419 68.56 57.74 -31.77
CA LYS A 419 70.00 57.96 -31.60
C LYS A 419 70.41 57.63 -30.18
N THR A 420 71.28 56.65 -30.02
CA THR A 420 71.81 56.22 -28.72
C THR A 420 73.34 56.17 -28.75
N LEU A 421 73.93 55.78 -27.62
CA LEU A 421 75.37 55.56 -27.50
C LEU A 421 75.65 54.05 -27.51
N ASP A 422 76.70 53.64 -28.21
CA ASP A 422 77.21 52.27 -28.12
C ASP A 422 77.97 52.03 -26.79
N GLU A 423 78.46 50.81 -26.56
CA GLU A 423 79.22 50.45 -25.36
C GLU A 423 80.51 51.27 -25.17
N ASN A 424 80.98 51.99 -26.21
CA ASN A 424 82.16 52.84 -26.20
C ASN A 424 81.81 54.35 -26.20
N GLU A 425 80.56 54.69 -25.86
CA GLU A 425 80.01 56.05 -25.84
C GLU A 425 80.00 56.77 -27.20
N ASN A 426 80.09 56.04 -28.33
CA ASN A 426 79.96 56.64 -29.66
C ASN A 426 78.49 56.75 -30.06
N PRO A 427 78.07 57.85 -30.70
CA PRO A 427 76.71 58.00 -31.18
C PRO A 427 76.42 57.04 -32.33
N VAL A 428 75.42 56.19 -32.14
CA VAL A 428 74.90 55.24 -33.14
C VAL A 428 73.38 55.42 -33.26
N LEU A 429 72.82 55.07 -34.41
CA LEU A 429 71.38 54.96 -34.57
C LEU A 429 70.98 53.51 -34.32
N ILE A 430 70.02 53.26 -33.44
CA ILE A 430 69.35 51.97 -33.33
C ILE A 430 67.98 52.11 -34.02
N ALA A 431 67.75 51.29 -35.02
CA ALA A 431 66.49 51.17 -35.72
C ALA A 431 65.87 49.81 -35.40
N THR A 432 64.65 49.79 -34.88
CA THR A 432 63.85 48.56 -34.75
C THR A 432 62.76 48.60 -35.80
N PHE A 433 62.62 47.56 -36.61
CA PHE A 433 61.64 47.49 -37.69
C PHE A 433 61.12 46.08 -37.87
N HIS A 434 59.83 45.93 -38.10
CA HIS A 434 59.20 44.65 -38.39
C HIS A 434 58.38 44.72 -39.65
N ASP A 435 58.13 43.56 -40.24
CA ASP A 435 57.26 43.44 -41.40
C ASP A 435 55.79 43.55 -40.94
N VAL A 436 55.21 44.74 -41.07
CA VAL A 436 53.79 45.00 -40.79
C VAL A 436 52.89 44.63 -41.95
N THR A 437 53.40 43.97 -43.00
CA THR A 437 52.55 43.60 -44.15
C THR A 437 51.38 42.72 -43.69
N GLU A 438 51.63 41.80 -42.75
CA GLU A 438 50.58 40.94 -42.19
C GLU A 438 49.75 41.64 -41.12
N GLU A 439 50.30 42.53 -40.27
CA GLU A 439 49.56 43.31 -39.27
C GLU A 439 48.66 44.40 -39.87
N LYS A 440 49.03 44.96 -41.02
CA LYS A 440 48.12 45.82 -41.80
C LYS A 440 46.89 45.04 -42.26
N LEU A 441 47.08 43.78 -42.66
CA LEU A 441 45.98 42.87 -43.03
C LEU A 441 45.24 42.37 -41.78
N ARG A 442 45.95 42.08 -40.68
CA ARG A 442 45.41 41.58 -39.40
C ARG A 442 44.67 42.65 -38.60
N ALA A 443 45.05 43.93 -38.68
CA ALA A 443 44.35 45.03 -38.03
C ALA A 443 42.98 45.29 -38.68
N GLU A 444 42.89 45.17 -40.01
CA GLU A 444 41.60 45.11 -40.73
C GLU A 444 40.78 43.88 -40.30
N GLU A 445 41.43 42.76 -39.96
CA GLU A 445 40.79 41.51 -39.54
C GLU A 445 40.37 41.49 -38.05
N GLU A 446 41.14 42.11 -37.15
CA GLU A 446 40.85 42.29 -35.71
C GLU A 446 39.73 43.29 -35.47
N GLU A 447 39.63 44.37 -36.27
CA GLU A 447 38.44 45.24 -36.25
C GLU A 447 37.19 44.45 -36.62
N ARG A 448 37.31 43.57 -37.63
CA ARG A 448 36.25 42.64 -38.03
C ARG A 448 35.90 41.64 -36.92
N GLN A 449 36.92 41.12 -36.23
CA GLN A 449 36.75 40.13 -35.15
C GLN A 449 36.14 40.73 -33.88
N LYS A 450 36.55 41.93 -33.46
CA LYS A 450 35.92 42.67 -32.34
C LYS A 450 34.47 43.05 -32.64
N LEU A 451 34.19 43.45 -33.87
CA LEU A 451 32.82 43.67 -34.33
C LEU A 451 32.01 42.36 -34.26
N GLN A 452 32.61 41.24 -34.65
CA GLN A 452 31.97 39.93 -34.60
C GLN A 452 31.77 39.39 -33.17
N GLU A 453 32.70 39.58 -32.24
CA GLU A 453 32.52 39.24 -30.81
C GLU A 453 31.39 40.06 -30.18
N ARG A 454 31.33 41.37 -30.46
CA ARG A 454 30.23 42.23 -29.99
C ARG A 454 28.89 41.80 -30.57
N LEU A 455 28.83 41.45 -31.86
CA LEU A 455 27.63 40.90 -32.50
C LEU A 455 27.22 39.54 -31.94
N THR A 456 28.20 38.68 -31.57
CA THR A 456 27.94 37.36 -30.99
C THR A 456 27.39 37.45 -29.57
N LEU A 457 27.92 38.37 -28.74
CA LEU A 457 27.39 38.63 -27.39
C LEU A 457 25.97 39.19 -27.42
N VAL A 458 25.70 40.15 -28.33
CA VAL A 458 24.34 40.64 -28.54
C VAL A 458 23.44 39.50 -29.01
N GLY A 459 23.84 38.70 -30.01
CA GLY A 459 23.09 37.54 -30.50
C GLY A 459 22.80 36.47 -29.44
N ALA A 460 23.74 36.21 -28.51
CA ALA A 460 23.54 35.23 -27.43
C ALA A 460 22.51 35.68 -26.39
N ILE A 461 22.48 36.97 -26.04
CA ILE A 461 21.50 37.53 -25.08
C ILE A 461 20.14 37.71 -25.77
N SER A 462 20.13 38.10 -27.04
CA SER A 462 18.93 38.23 -27.88
C SER A 462 18.10 36.94 -27.99
N ASN A 463 18.71 35.76 -27.91
CA ASN A 463 17.99 34.48 -27.90
C ASN A 463 17.21 34.24 -26.60
N ALA A 464 17.67 34.78 -25.46
CA ALA A 464 17.03 34.60 -24.16
C ALA A 464 16.06 35.73 -23.82
N TYR A 465 16.34 36.95 -24.30
CA TYR A 465 15.52 38.15 -24.11
C TYR A 465 15.26 38.81 -25.47
N PRO A 466 14.07 38.59 -26.04
CA PRO A 466 13.74 39.07 -27.37
C PRO A 466 13.50 40.59 -27.44
N VAL A 467 13.49 41.29 -26.29
CA VAL A 467 13.49 42.77 -26.23
C VAL A 467 14.58 43.23 -25.27
N ILE A 468 15.46 44.12 -25.73
CA ILE A 468 16.53 44.77 -24.96
C ILE A 468 16.61 46.25 -25.35
N ILE A 469 16.38 47.12 -24.39
CA ILE A 469 16.35 48.58 -24.59
C ILE A 469 17.23 49.26 -23.54
N SER A 470 18.16 50.11 -23.96
CA SER A 470 18.86 51.02 -23.05
C SER A 470 18.00 52.24 -22.78
N VAL A 471 17.85 52.61 -21.52
CA VAL A 471 17.05 53.74 -21.08
C VAL A 471 17.90 54.68 -20.23
N ASN A 472 17.89 55.96 -20.56
CA ASN A 472 18.43 57.02 -19.70
C ASN A 472 17.26 57.67 -18.97
N LEU A 473 17.11 57.32 -17.70
CA LEU A 473 16.02 57.80 -16.85
C LEU A 473 16.18 59.28 -16.50
N THR A 474 17.39 59.84 -16.51
CA THR A 474 17.62 61.28 -16.21
C THR A 474 17.17 62.16 -17.36
N ARG A 475 17.51 61.79 -18.60
CA ARG A 475 17.25 62.59 -19.80
C ARG A 475 15.98 62.22 -20.54
N ASP A 476 15.28 61.18 -20.09
CA ASP A 476 14.11 60.59 -20.76
C ASP A 476 14.41 60.28 -22.23
N SER A 477 15.48 59.51 -22.45
CA SER A 477 15.89 59.07 -23.79
C SER A 477 16.11 57.57 -23.78
N LEU A 478 15.79 56.90 -24.89
CA LEU A 478 16.03 55.47 -25.04
C LEU A 478 16.89 55.14 -26.26
N GLY A 479 17.40 53.92 -26.27
CA GLY A 479 18.12 53.34 -27.39
C GLY A 479 17.74 51.88 -27.53
N PHE A 480 17.22 51.50 -28.69
CA PHE A 480 16.88 50.11 -28.97
C PHE A 480 18.15 49.32 -29.29
N ILE A 481 18.49 48.35 -28.43
CA ILE A 481 19.66 47.49 -28.63
C ILE A 481 19.27 46.28 -29.48
N TYR A 482 18.16 45.62 -29.12
CA TYR A 482 17.62 44.49 -29.86
C TYR A 482 16.12 44.36 -29.63
N ILE A 483 15.37 44.12 -30.71
CA ILE A 483 13.95 43.81 -30.66
C ILE A 483 13.70 42.70 -31.68
N ASP A 484 13.14 41.59 -31.23
CA ASP A 484 12.64 40.55 -32.11
C ASP A 484 11.47 41.10 -32.94
N PRO A 485 11.51 41.00 -34.29
CA PRO A 485 10.42 41.42 -35.15
C PRO A 485 9.05 40.84 -34.79
N ALA A 486 9.00 39.64 -34.18
CA ALA A 486 7.76 38.97 -33.78
C ALA A 486 7.10 39.55 -32.52
N LEU A 487 7.73 40.51 -31.83
CA LEU A 487 7.16 41.21 -30.67
C LEU A 487 6.83 42.68 -30.97
N LYS A 488 6.97 43.10 -32.23
CA LYS A 488 6.98 44.51 -32.62
C LYS A 488 5.59 45.07 -32.96
N LEU A 489 4.75 45.28 -31.95
CA LEU A 489 3.56 46.12 -32.09
C LEU A 489 3.95 47.55 -31.66
N ASN A 490 4.18 48.42 -32.64
CA ASN A 490 4.59 49.83 -32.49
C ASN A 490 5.95 50.11 -31.80
N ILE A 491 6.61 49.16 -31.15
CA ILE A 491 7.91 49.37 -30.49
C ILE A 491 9.05 49.58 -31.52
N GLY A 492 9.96 50.53 -31.28
CA GLY A 492 11.17 50.74 -32.08
C GLY A 492 11.23 52.05 -32.87
N LYS A 493 10.27 52.97 -32.66
CA LYS A 493 10.21 54.30 -33.29
C LYS A 493 10.21 55.46 -32.29
N GLN A 494 10.08 55.14 -31.00
CA GLN A 494 10.03 56.09 -29.90
C GLN A 494 11.42 56.69 -29.66
N GLU A 495 11.48 57.96 -29.28
CA GLU A 495 12.74 58.65 -28.94
C GLU A 495 12.92 58.78 -27.42
N THR A 496 11.81 58.76 -26.67
CA THR A 496 11.78 58.89 -25.21
C THR A 496 11.23 57.63 -24.53
N TYR A 497 11.56 57.44 -23.24
CA TYR A 497 11.00 56.34 -22.46
C TYR A 497 9.51 56.57 -22.18
N SER A 498 9.11 57.82 -21.97
CA SER A 498 7.71 58.19 -21.77
C SER A 498 6.82 57.78 -22.95
N GLU A 499 7.28 57.97 -24.19
CA GLU A 499 6.58 57.49 -25.40
C GLU A 499 6.47 55.97 -25.43
N LEU A 500 7.54 55.25 -25.08
CA LEU A 500 7.53 53.79 -25.03
C LEU A 500 6.57 53.25 -23.96
N PHE A 501 6.51 53.91 -22.80
CA PHE A 501 5.61 53.56 -21.72
C PHE A 501 4.15 53.68 -22.13
N GLU A 502 3.76 54.79 -22.78
CA GLU A 502 2.39 55.01 -23.28
C GLU A 502 2.01 53.99 -24.36
N ASP A 503 2.90 53.72 -25.32
CA ASP A 503 2.64 52.73 -26.37
C ASP A 503 2.50 51.31 -25.79
N MET A 504 3.30 50.95 -24.78
CA MET A 504 3.18 49.67 -24.10
C MET A 504 1.92 49.59 -23.23
N LEU A 505 1.51 50.69 -22.60
CA LEU A 505 0.33 50.75 -21.73
C LEU A 505 -0.94 50.28 -22.47
N HIS A 506 -1.10 50.65 -23.74
CA HIS A 506 -2.23 50.24 -24.57
C HIS A 506 -2.27 48.75 -24.94
N THR A 507 -1.17 48.02 -24.71
CA THR A 507 -1.07 46.58 -25.00
C THR A 507 -1.28 45.70 -23.76
N ILE A 508 -1.27 46.26 -22.54
CA ILE A 508 -1.45 45.50 -21.30
C ILE A 508 -2.93 45.22 -21.06
N HIS A 509 -3.26 44.00 -20.61
CA HIS A 509 -4.62 43.60 -20.28
C HIS A 509 -5.18 44.41 -19.10
N GLU A 510 -6.49 44.69 -19.11
CA GLU A 510 -7.18 45.59 -18.17
C GLU A 510 -6.89 45.27 -16.68
N ASP A 511 -6.99 43.99 -16.30
CA ASP A 511 -6.68 43.49 -14.95
C ASP A 511 -5.28 43.85 -14.41
N SER A 512 -4.34 44.21 -15.27
CA SER A 512 -2.94 44.50 -14.91
C SER A 512 -2.52 45.95 -15.17
N LEU A 513 -3.40 46.80 -15.71
CA LEU A 513 -3.07 48.19 -16.06
C LEU A 513 -2.65 49.03 -14.85
N SER A 514 -3.36 48.91 -13.72
CA SER A 514 -3.08 49.69 -12.51
C SER A 514 -1.71 49.38 -11.92
N ASP A 515 -1.33 48.10 -11.88
CA ASP A 515 -0.02 47.66 -11.38
C ASP A 515 1.10 48.03 -12.37
N TYR A 516 0.84 47.97 -13.68
CA TYR A 516 1.79 48.41 -14.70
C TYR A 516 2.12 49.91 -14.57
N ILE A 517 1.10 50.77 -14.44
CA ILE A 517 1.29 52.22 -14.23
C ILE A 517 2.07 52.47 -12.93
N SER A 518 1.68 51.80 -11.83
CA SER A 518 2.34 51.98 -10.54
C SER A 518 3.83 51.61 -10.57
N ARG A 519 4.23 50.65 -11.41
CA ARG A 519 5.62 50.15 -11.43
C ARG A 519 6.51 50.80 -12.48
N PHE A 520 5.97 51.07 -13.67
CA PHE A 520 6.75 51.47 -14.84
C PHE A 520 6.59 52.93 -15.26
N ALA A 521 5.73 53.72 -14.61
CA ALA A 521 5.74 55.17 -14.84
C ALA A 521 7.12 55.78 -14.52
N LEU A 522 7.57 56.74 -15.33
CA LEU A 522 8.93 57.29 -15.26
C LEU A 522 9.25 57.89 -13.88
N GLU A 523 8.30 58.59 -13.25
CA GLU A 523 8.45 59.13 -11.89
C GLU A 523 8.69 58.02 -10.86
N ASN A 524 7.90 56.95 -10.93
CA ASN A 524 7.98 55.82 -10.01
C ASN A 524 9.30 55.04 -10.22
N LEU A 525 9.73 54.86 -11.48
CA LEU A 525 11.02 54.23 -11.78
C LEU A 525 12.20 55.03 -11.24
N ARG A 526 12.16 56.37 -11.34
CA ARG A 526 13.22 57.22 -10.77
C ARG A 526 13.31 57.10 -9.26
N GLU A 527 12.19 56.96 -8.56
CA GLU A 527 12.14 56.78 -7.11
C GLU A 527 12.58 55.37 -6.70
N VAL A 528 11.98 54.34 -7.30
CA VAL A 528 12.22 52.94 -6.94
C VAL A 528 13.62 52.48 -7.34
N LEU A 529 14.12 52.83 -8.53
CA LEU A 529 15.49 52.48 -8.94
C LEU A 529 16.58 53.33 -8.26
N GLY A 530 16.18 54.35 -7.50
CA GLY A 530 17.07 55.04 -6.56
C GLY A 530 17.36 54.25 -5.29
N THR A 531 16.53 53.24 -4.96
CA THR A 531 16.63 52.43 -3.72
C THR A 531 16.78 50.94 -3.98
N LYS A 532 16.14 50.41 -5.02
CA LYS A 532 16.22 49.02 -5.50
C LYS A 532 16.99 48.95 -6.81
N LYS A 533 17.62 47.80 -7.08
CA LYS A 533 18.43 47.61 -8.30
C LYS A 533 17.62 47.23 -9.54
N GLU A 534 16.37 46.82 -9.37
CA GLU A 534 15.49 46.37 -10.45
C GLU A 534 14.01 46.54 -10.10
N VAL A 535 13.18 46.59 -11.15
CA VAL A 535 11.72 46.53 -11.10
C VAL A 535 11.26 45.44 -12.07
N PHE A 536 10.33 44.59 -11.65
CA PHE A 536 9.82 43.48 -12.46
C PHE A 536 8.29 43.37 -12.39
N MET A 537 7.70 42.83 -13.46
CA MET A 537 6.29 42.47 -13.52
C MET A 537 6.07 41.36 -14.54
N GLU A 538 5.09 40.50 -14.26
CA GLU A 538 4.53 39.58 -15.25
C GLU A 538 3.08 39.94 -15.52
N ALA A 539 2.73 40.11 -16.80
CA ALA A 539 1.42 40.59 -17.20
C ALA A 539 1.00 39.97 -18.53
N ARG A 540 -0.31 39.93 -18.76
CA ARG A 540 -0.86 39.64 -20.09
C ARG A 540 -0.69 40.89 -20.96
N GLN A 541 0.03 40.74 -22.06
CA GLN A 541 0.31 41.78 -23.03
C GLN A 541 -0.08 41.30 -24.42
N MET A 542 -0.74 42.16 -25.18
CA MET A 542 -1.12 41.89 -26.57
C MET A 542 0.11 42.05 -27.47
N LEU A 543 0.43 41.00 -28.23
CA LEU A 543 1.56 40.95 -29.16
C LEU A 543 1.09 41.06 -30.62
N THR A 544 2.01 40.98 -31.59
CA THR A 544 1.74 41.25 -33.03
C THR A 544 0.75 40.31 -33.71
N ASP A 545 0.40 39.21 -33.05
CA ASP A 545 -0.64 38.28 -33.46
C ASP A 545 -2.05 38.68 -32.99
N ASP A 546 -2.20 39.86 -32.38
CA ASP A 546 -3.44 40.39 -31.80
C ASP A 546 -4.01 39.48 -30.68
N VAL A 547 -3.15 38.67 -30.04
CA VAL A 547 -3.50 37.80 -28.92
C VAL A 547 -2.75 38.23 -27.66
N TYR A 548 -3.41 38.08 -26.51
CA TYR A 548 -2.79 38.31 -25.21
C TYR A 548 -1.87 37.14 -24.83
N HIS A 549 -0.62 37.47 -24.55
CA HIS A 549 0.40 36.54 -24.09
C HIS A 549 0.94 36.95 -22.72
N TRP A 550 1.32 35.98 -21.91
CA TRP A 550 2.05 36.26 -20.68
C TRP A 550 3.46 36.72 -21.03
N THR A 551 3.81 37.90 -20.52
CA THR A 551 5.12 38.52 -20.68
C THR A 551 5.72 38.82 -19.32
N SER A 552 7.04 38.70 -19.22
CA SER A 552 7.83 39.09 -18.07
C SER A 552 8.70 40.26 -18.49
N THR A 553 8.48 41.42 -17.86
CA THR A 553 9.19 42.67 -18.16
C THR A 553 9.96 43.13 -16.93
N GLN A 554 11.23 43.47 -17.13
CA GLN A 554 12.14 43.85 -16.07
C GLN A 554 12.99 45.05 -16.50
N ILE A 555 13.16 46.02 -15.61
CA ILE A 555 14.04 47.18 -15.79
C ILE A 555 15.11 47.15 -14.71
N ILE A 556 16.38 47.11 -15.12
CA ILE A 556 17.55 46.91 -14.27
C ILE A 556 18.43 48.16 -14.32
N HIS A 557 18.81 48.71 -13.16
CA HIS A 557 19.72 49.85 -13.08
C HIS A 557 21.15 49.49 -13.50
N VAL A 558 21.82 50.40 -14.22
CA VAL A 558 23.23 50.26 -14.63
C VAL A 558 24.04 51.45 -14.14
N ASP A 559 25.14 51.16 -13.44
CA ASP A 559 26.06 52.20 -12.94
C ASP A 559 26.82 52.85 -14.11
N ASN A 560 26.77 54.18 -14.18
CA ASN A 560 27.53 54.96 -15.14
C ASN A 560 28.77 55.59 -14.46
N PRO A 561 30.00 55.12 -14.77
CA PRO A 561 31.22 55.66 -14.15
C PRO A 561 31.68 56.99 -14.76
N TYR A 562 31.01 57.51 -15.80
CA TYR A 562 31.44 58.69 -16.56
C TYR A 562 30.47 59.89 -16.47
N SER A 563 29.24 59.70 -15.99
CA SER A 563 28.29 60.80 -15.72
C SER A 563 27.35 60.48 -14.57
N GLU A 564 26.67 61.51 -14.04
CA GLU A 564 25.61 61.35 -13.02
C GLU A 564 24.25 60.92 -13.61
N ASP A 565 24.20 60.58 -14.90
CA ASP A 565 22.98 60.12 -15.54
C ASP A 565 22.60 58.71 -15.04
N ARG A 566 21.32 58.51 -14.70
CA ARG A 566 20.78 57.22 -14.28
C ARG A 566 20.44 56.39 -15.50
N LEU A 567 21.19 55.32 -15.72
CA LEU A 567 21.00 54.39 -16.83
C LEU A 567 20.28 53.13 -16.36
N ALA A 568 19.46 52.56 -17.23
CA ALA A 568 18.78 51.29 -17.01
C ALA A 568 18.71 50.48 -18.31
N ILE A 569 18.54 49.16 -18.17
CA ILE A 569 18.25 48.24 -19.28
C ILE A 569 16.87 47.65 -19.03
N LEU A 570 15.98 47.79 -20.01
CA LEU A 570 14.70 47.09 -20.06
C LEU A 570 14.88 45.80 -20.85
N ILE A 571 14.48 44.69 -20.25
CA ILE A 571 14.36 43.38 -20.91
C ILE A 571 12.94 42.87 -20.79
N SER A 572 12.44 42.22 -21.84
CA SER A 572 11.13 41.58 -21.83
C SER A 572 11.16 40.25 -22.59
N ARG A 573 10.40 39.26 -22.10
CA ARG A 573 10.26 37.93 -22.71
C ARG A 573 8.84 37.37 -22.57
N ARG A 574 8.42 36.53 -23.50
CA ARG A 574 7.17 35.75 -23.44
C ARG A 574 7.35 34.50 -22.55
N ILE A 575 6.38 34.18 -21.70
CA ILE A 575 6.45 33.10 -20.70
C ILE A 575 5.23 32.15 -20.69
N ASP A 576 4.47 32.06 -21.80
CA ASP A 576 3.26 31.24 -21.87
C ASP A 576 3.49 29.76 -21.53
N GLU A 577 4.53 29.16 -22.08
CA GLU A 577 4.84 27.73 -21.91
C GLU A 577 5.17 27.40 -20.45
N GLN A 578 5.98 28.25 -19.80
CA GLN A 578 6.29 28.15 -18.38
C GLN A 578 5.01 28.23 -17.52
N ARG A 579 4.10 29.16 -17.84
CA ARG A 579 2.82 29.31 -17.12
C ARG A 579 1.88 28.13 -17.33
N TYR A 580 1.88 27.55 -18.52
CA TYR A 580 1.09 26.35 -18.82
C TYR A 580 1.57 25.12 -18.04
N GLU A 581 2.90 24.91 -17.97
CA GLU A 581 3.50 23.81 -17.20
C GLU A 581 3.25 23.93 -15.69
N GLU A 582 3.38 25.14 -15.13
CA GLU A 582 3.10 25.41 -13.71
C GLU A 582 1.64 25.09 -13.34
N GLU A 583 0.68 25.47 -14.19
CA GLU A 583 -0.74 25.20 -13.95
C GLU A 583 -1.07 23.71 -14.06
N GLN A 584 -0.48 22.99 -15.04
CA GLN A 584 -0.64 21.54 -15.15
C GLN A 584 -0.10 20.81 -13.92
N GLN A 585 1.08 21.19 -13.41
CA GLN A 585 1.63 20.60 -12.19
C GLN A 585 0.73 20.86 -10.99
N ARG A 586 0.19 22.08 -10.87
CA ARG A 586 -0.74 22.44 -9.78
C ARG A 586 -2.03 21.63 -9.84
N GLN A 587 -2.63 21.47 -11.02
CA GLN A 587 -3.84 20.65 -11.21
C GLN A 587 -3.59 19.17 -10.91
N ALA A 588 -2.45 18.62 -11.34
CA ALA A 588 -2.07 17.25 -11.04
C ALA A 588 -1.91 17.01 -9.53
N LEU A 589 -1.28 17.96 -8.81
CA LEU A 589 -1.11 17.88 -7.36
C LEU A 589 -2.45 17.96 -6.61
N GLN A 590 -3.34 18.88 -7.05
CA GLN A 590 -4.67 19.03 -6.45
C GLN A 590 -5.52 17.77 -6.65
N SER A 591 -5.51 17.20 -7.86
CA SER A 591 -6.21 15.95 -8.16
C SER A 591 -5.70 14.77 -7.31
N ALA A 592 -4.38 14.68 -7.10
CA ALA A 592 -3.80 13.65 -6.24
C ALA A 592 -4.20 13.83 -4.76
N LEU A 593 -4.27 15.07 -4.27
CA LEU A 593 -4.71 15.40 -2.91
C LEU A 593 -6.19 15.03 -2.70
N ASP A 594 -7.05 15.42 -3.65
CA ASP A 594 -8.49 15.16 -3.57
C ASP A 594 -8.78 13.65 -3.57
N ASN A 595 -8.06 12.88 -4.39
CA ASN A 595 -8.15 11.41 -4.40
C ASN A 595 -7.70 10.78 -3.07
N ALA A 596 -6.59 11.26 -2.49
CA ALA A 596 -6.11 10.77 -1.20
C ALA A 596 -7.09 11.08 -0.05
N MET A 597 -7.68 12.27 -0.06
CA MET A 597 -8.68 12.69 0.94
C MET A 597 -9.99 11.90 0.81
N ALA A 598 -10.44 11.64 -0.42
CA ALA A 598 -11.61 10.79 -0.69
C ALA A 598 -11.40 9.36 -0.16
N ALA A 599 -10.24 8.76 -0.45
CA ALA A 599 -9.88 7.42 0.05
C ALA A 599 -9.82 7.37 1.58
N SER A 600 -9.23 8.39 2.23
CA SER A 600 -9.16 8.44 3.68
C SER A 600 -10.54 8.59 4.34
N ARG A 601 -11.44 9.41 3.78
CA ARG A 601 -12.80 9.58 4.30
C ARG A 601 -13.62 8.31 4.16
N ALA A 602 -13.52 7.62 3.02
CA ALA A 602 -14.17 6.34 2.80
C ALA A 602 -13.73 5.29 3.85
N LYS A 603 -12.42 5.23 4.16
CA LYS A 603 -11.87 4.32 5.17
C LYS A 603 -12.37 4.60 6.60
N SER A 604 -12.53 5.87 6.98
CA SER A 604 -13.08 6.22 8.29
C SER A 604 -14.57 5.92 8.40
N GLN A 605 -15.35 6.21 7.35
CA GLN A 605 -16.77 5.88 7.30
C GLN A 605 -16.98 4.35 7.36
N PHE A 606 -16.10 3.59 6.70
CA PHE A 606 -16.05 2.13 6.75
C PHE A 606 -15.92 1.60 8.19
N LEU A 607 -14.91 2.05 8.96
CA LEU A 607 -14.71 1.58 10.33
C LEU A 607 -15.88 1.90 11.26
N SER A 608 -16.53 3.06 11.05
CA SER A 608 -17.71 3.46 11.82
C SER A 608 -18.92 2.55 11.55
N ASN A 609 -19.21 2.28 10.27
CA ASN A 609 -20.32 1.40 9.88
C ASN A 609 -20.06 -0.05 10.34
N MET A 610 -18.82 -0.53 10.21
CA MET A 610 -18.38 -1.83 10.70
C MET A 610 -18.65 -2.02 12.19
N SER A 611 -18.28 -1.04 13.01
CA SER A 611 -18.48 -1.11 14.47
C SER A 611 -19.96 -1.26 14.81
N HIS A 612 -20.85 -0.59 14.08
CA HIS A 612 -22.29 -0.70 14.27
C HIS A 612 -22.83 -2.09 13.90
N ASP A 613 -22.42 -2.60 12.73
CA ASP A 613 -22.90 -3.87 12.20
C ASP A 613 -22.36 -5.08 12.98
N ILE A 614 -21.19 -4.95 13.63
CA ILE A 614 -20.66 -5.94 14.58
C ILE A 614 -21.40 -5.84 15.93
N ARG A 615 -21.69 -4.63 16.42
CA ARG A 615 -22.34 -4.41 17.72
C ARG A 615 -23.76 -4.96 17.79
N THR A 616 -24.50 -4.91 16.69
CA THR A 616 -25.90 -5.34 16.63
C THR A 616 -26.10 -6.85 16.95
N PRO A 617 -25.45 -7.80 16.25
CA PRO A 617 -25.54 -9.21 16.59
C PRO A 617 -24.90 -9.53 17.95
N MET A 618 -23.82 -8.82 18.32
CA MET A 618 -23.18 -8.99 19.63
C MET A 618 -24.12 -8.64 20.78
N ASN A 619 -24.82 -7.50 20.72
CA ASN A 619 -25.79 -7.09 21.74
C ASN A 619 -26.98 -8.06 21.81
N ALA A 620 -27.38 -8.65 20.68
CA ALA A 620 -28.41 -9.69 20.66
C ALA A 620 -27.94 -10.96 21.36
N ILE A 621 -26.69 -11.39 21.16
CA ILE A 621 -26.09 -12.54 21.87
C ILE A 621 -26.07 -12.28 23.38
N VAL A 622 -25.50 -11.14 23.79
CA VAL A 622 -25.40 -10.76 25.22
C VAL A 622 -26.79 -10.66 25.86
N GLY A 623 -27.74 -10.02 25.18
CA GLY A 623 -29.11 -9.86 25.67
C GLY A 623 -29.87 -11.19 25.78
N MET A 624 -29.76 -12.07 24.78
CA MET A 624 -30.42 -13.38 24.80
C MET A 624 -29.78 -14.31 25.84
N ALA A 625 -28.46 -14.22 26.04
CA ALA A 625 -27.76 -14.96 27.09
C ALA A 625 -28.23 -14.49 28.48
N ALA A 626 -28.35 -13.18 28.71
CA ALA A 626 -28.90 -12.64 29.96
C ALA A 626 -30.36 -13.06 30.20
N ILE A 627 -31.20 -13.09 29.15
CA ILE A 627 -32.59 -13.56 29.27
C ILE A 627 -32.64 -15.05 29.60
N ALA A 628 -31.80 -15.88 28.95
CA ALA A 628 -31.70 -17.30 29.23
C ALA A 628 -31.25 -17.56 30.68
N ALA A 629 -30.23 -16.85 31.16
CA ALA A 629 -29.74 -16.93 32.53
C ALA A 629 -30.80 -16.52 33.57
N ALA A 630 -31.59 -15.48 33.28
CA ALA A 630 -32.67 -15.06 34.18
C ALA A 630 -33.89 -16.02 34.19
N HIS A 631 -34.02 -16.93 33.21
CA HIS A 631 -35.21 -17.76 32.99
C HIS A 631 -34.87 -19.25 32.83
N LEU A 632 -33.86 -19.75 33.55
CA LEU A 632 -33.33 -21.12 33.42
C LEU A 632 -34.38 -22.24 33.57
N ASN A 633 -35.45 -22.00 34.34
CA ASN A 633 -36.52 -22.97 34.58
C ASN A 633 -37.56 -23.04 33.45
N ASP A 634 -37.53 -22.10 32.50
CA ASP A 634 -38.42 -22.05 31.34
C ASP A 634 -37.71 -22.61 30.11
N ARG A 635 -37.79 -23.94 29.93
CA ARG A 635 -37.09 -24.67 28.85
C ARG A 635 -37.41 -24.13 27.46
N ASP A 636 -38.66 -23.76 27.19
CA ASP A 636 -39.08 -23.28 25.86
C ASP A 636 -38.44 -21.91 25.57
N ARG A 637 -38.39 -21.05 26.59
CA ARG A 637 -37.79 -19.71 26.46
C ARG A 637 -36.27 -19.75 26.39
N VAL A 638 -35.62 -20.63 27.16
CA VAL A 638 -34.17 -20.88 27.05
C VAL A 638 -33.82 -21.42 25.66
N ALA A 639 -34.59 -22.38 25.14
CA ALA A 639 -34.40 -22.91 23.80
C ALA A 639 -34.55 -21.82 22.71
N GLU A 640 -35.53 -20.91 22.85
CA GLU A 640 -35.69 -19.77 21.95
C GLU A 640 -34.50 -18.79 22.04
N CYS A 641 -33.98 -18.53 23.24
CA CYS A 641 -32.81 -17.67 23.45
C CYS A 641 -31.55 -18.29 22.82
N LEU A 642 -31.29 -19.58 23.06
CA LEU A 642 -30.19 -20.32 22.44
C LEU A 642 -30.28 -20.32 20.91
N LYS A 643 -31.50 -20.49 20.36
CA LYS A 643 -31.73 -20.37 18.91
C LYS A 643 -31.38 -18.98 18.37
N LYS A 644 -31.77 -17.91 19.08
CA LYS A 644 -31.44 -16.51 18.69
C LYS A 644 -29.96 -16.19 18.86
N ILE A 645 -29.29 -16.74 19.88
CA ILE A 645 -27.83 -16.66 20.06
C ILE A 645 -27.13 -17.33 18.88
N GLY A 646 -27.55 -18.54 18.50
CA GLY A 646 -27.00 -19.26 17.36
C GLY A 646 -27.15 -18.48 16.05
N LEU A 647 -28.34 -17.93 15.78
CA LEU A 647 -28.59 -17.09 14.60
C LEU A 647 -27.71 -15.83 14.58
N SER A 648 -27.61 -15.13 15.71
CA SER A 648 -26.81 -13.90 15.82
C SER A 648 -25.31 -14.17 15.69
N SER A 649 -24.83 -15.31 16.23
CA SER A 649 -23.43 -15.73 16.15
C SER A 649 -23.04 -16.09 14.71
N LYS A 650 -23.90 -16.81 13.98
CA LYS A 650 -23.70 -17.10 12.55
C LYS A 650 -23.66 -15.81 11.72
N HIS A 651 -24.52 -14.84 12.01
CA HIS A 651 -24.50 -13.55 11.33
C HIS A 651 -23.21 -12.78 11.58
N LEU A 652 -22.74 -12.73 12.83
CA LEU A 652 -21.49 -12.08 13.21
C LEU A 652 -20.28 -12.73 12.54
N LEU A 653 -20.22 -14.06 12.49
CA LEU A 653 -19.13 -14.79 11.85
C LEU A 653 -19.09 -14.52 10.34
N SER A 654 -20.25 -14.50 9.67
CA SER A 654 -20.36 -14.12 8.25
C SER A 654 -19.83 -12.71 8.00
N LEU A 655 -20.20 -11.74 8.86
CA LEU A 655 -19.71 -10.37 8.81
C LEU A 655 -18.19 -10.32 8.94
N ILE A 656 -17.61 -11.03 9.90
CA ILE A 656 -16.15 -11.08 10.10
C ILE A 656 -15.45 -11.68 8.89
N ASN A 657 -15.99 -12.77 8.33
CA ASN A 657 -15.42 -13.41 7.15
C ASN A 657 -15.45 -12.49 5.92
N ASP A 658 -16.54 -11.75 5.69
CA ASP A 658 -16.64 -10.78 4.60
C ASP A 658 -15.55 -9.69 4.71
N ILE A 659 -15.26 -9.22 5.92
CA ILE A 659 -14.21 -8.21 6.18
C ILE A 659 -12.83 -8.79 5.87
N LEU A 660 -12.58 -10.01 6.33
CA LEU A 660 -11.29 -10.69 6.12
C LEU A 660 -11.05 -10.94 4.63
N ASP A 661 -12.08 -11.37 3.90
CA ASP A 661 -12.01 -11.52 2.45
C ASP A 661 -11.75 -10.17 1.76
N MET A 662 -12.44 -9.09 2.15
CA MET A 662 -12.18 -7.75 1.60
C MET A 662 -10.76 -7.26 1.88
N SER A 663 -10.26 -7.46 3.10
CA SER A 663 -8.88 -7.11 3.47
C SER A 663 -7.83 -7.86 2.63
N LYS A 664 -8.10 -9.12 2.29
CA LYS A 664 -7.25 -9.92 1.40
C LYS A 664 -7.31 -9.45 -0.05
N ILE A 665 -8.48 -9.02 -0.51
CA ILE A 665 -8.66 -8.42 -1.83
C ILE A 665 -7.86 -7.12 -1.94
N GLU A 666 -8.01 -6.19 -0.99
CA GLU A 666 -7.31 -4.89 -1.01
C GLU A 666 -5.78 -5.04 -0.92
N SER A 667 -5.30 -6.04 -0.19
CA SER A 667 -3.86 -6.33 -0.08
C SER A 667 -3.31 -7.16 -1.25
N GLY A 668 -4.15 -7.55 -2.22
CA GLY A 668 -3.75 -8.38 -3.36
C GLY A 668 -3.35 -9.81 -2.98
N LYS A 669 -3.70 -10.28 -1.78
CA LYS A 669 -3.33 -11.59 -1.23
C LYS A 669 -4.39 -12.67 -1.48
N LEU A 670 -5.51 -12.34 -2.14
CA LEU A 670 -6.54 -13.33 -2.46
C LEU A 670 -6.05 -14.23 -3.61
N SER A 671 -5.80 -15.50 -3.31
CA SER A 671 -5.38 -16.53 -4.27
C SER A 671 -6.48 -17.57 -4.51
N LEU A 672 -6.69 -17.96 -5.77
CA LEU A 672 -7.61 -19.03 -6.15
C LEU A 672 -6.96 -20.41 -5.98
N ARG A 673 -7.74 -21.39 -5.50
CA ARG A 673 -7.38 -22.81 -5.53
C ARG A 673 -7.91 -23.46 -6.78
N TYR A 674 -7.14 -24.36 -7.37
CA TYR A 674 -7.54 -25.09 -8.55
C TYR A 674 -7.62 -26.58 -8.21
N GLU A 675 -8.81 -27.01 -7.80
CA GLU A 675 -9.10 -28.37 -7.38
C GLU A 675 -10.17 -28.97 -8.32
N PRO A 676 -10.17 -30.30 -8.56
CA PRO A 676 -11.25 -30.96 -9.27
C PRO A 676 -12.55 -30.91 -8.47
N PHE A 677 -13.65 -30.53 -9.11
CA PHE A 677 -15.00 -30.60 -8.53
C PHE A 677 -16.07 -30.80 -9.61
N ASN A 678 -17.26 -31.25 -9.21
CA ASN A 678 -18.43 -31.31 -10.09
C ASN A 678 -19.26 -30.03 -9.95
N PHE A 679 -19.38 -29.26 -11.05
CA PHE A 679 -20.12 -28.00 -11.07
C PHE A 679 -21.63 -28.20 -10.89
N ALA A 680 -22.20 -29.27 -11.47
CA ALA A 680 -23.62 -29.59 -11.35
C ALA A 680 -23.99 -29.96 -9.91
N GLU A 681 -23.15 -30.76 -9.26
CA GLU A 681 -23.28 -31.14 -7.85
C GLU A 681 -23.23 -29.90 -6.93
N LEU A 682 -22.29 -28.99 -7.17
CA LEU A 682 -22.20 -27.73 -6.42
C LEU A 682 -23.50 -26.93 -6.50
N ILE A 683 -24.10 -26.80 -7.69
CA ILE A 683 -25.37 -26.08 -7.87
C ILE A 683 -26.54 -26.82 -7.18
N SER A 684 -26.55 -28.16 -7.21
CA SER A 684 -27.53 -28.98 -6.49
C SER A 684 -27.46 -28.73 -4.98
N GLU A 685 -26.26 -28.81 -4.39
CA GLU A 685 -26.04 -28.57 -2.95
C GLU A 685 -26.45 -27.15 -2.53
N LEU A 686 -26.18 -26.16 -3.38
CA LEU A 686 -26.61 -24.78 -3.14
C LEU A 686 -28.12 -24.62 -3.11
N THR A 687 -28.81 -25.36 -4.00
CA THR A 687 -30.26 -25.30 -4.06
C THR A 687 -30.89 -25.96 -2.83
N GLU A 688 -30.34 -27.10 -2.40
CA GLU A 688 -30.72 -27.78 -1.15
C GLU A 688 -30.53 -26.87 0.07
N LEU A 689 -29.42 -26.13 0.12
CA LEU A 689 -29.10 -25.22 1.23
C LEU A 689 -30.07 -24.02 1.33
N LEU A 690 -30.52 -23.47 0.19
CA LEU A 690 -31.26 -22.22 0.14
C LEU A 690 -32.78 -22.39 0.03
N ARG A 691 -33.25 -23.55 -0.41
CA ARG A 691 -34.68 -23.84 -0.56
C ARG A 691 -35.50 -23.69 0.73
N PRO A 692 -35.06 -24.16 1.92
CA PRO A 692 -35.81 -23.93 3.16
C PRO A 692 -36.01 -22.43 3.47
N GLN A 693 -35.07 -21.56 3.06
CA GLN A 693 -35.19 -20.12 3.24
C GLN A 693 -36.18 -19.50 2.24
N ALA A 694 -36.17 -19.98 0.98
CA ALA A 694 -37.15 -19.59 -0.03
C ALA A 694 -38.57 -20.00 0.39
N ASP A 695 -38.75 -21.24 0.87
CA ASP A 695 -40.03 -21.77 1.34
C ASP A 695 -40.54 -21.01 2.58
N ALA A 696 -39.66 -20.71 3.55
CA ALA A 696 -39.99 -19.88 4.71
C ALA A 696 -40.48 -18.48 4.31
N ASN A 697 -39.93 -17.92 3.22
CA ASN A 697 -40.34 -16.65 2.63
C ASN A 697 -41.50 -16.78 1.63
N ARG A 698 -42.03 -18.00 1.40
CA ARG A 698 -43.11 -18.31 0.44
C ARG A 698 -42.77 -17.91 -0.99
N LEU A 699 -41.54 -18.20 -1.42
CA LEU A 699 -41.04 -17.92 -2.76
C LEU A 699 -41.00 -19.20 -3.59
N ASN A 700 -41.27 -19.11 -4.89
CA ASN A 700 -41.05 -20.23 -5.81
C ASN A 700 -39.61 -20.18 -6.32
N LEU A 701 -38.79 -21.17 -5.96
CA LEU A 701 -37.40 -21.30 -6.39
C LEU A 701 -37.26 -22.47 -7.38
N GLU A 702 -36.95 -22.14 -8.63
CA GLU A 702 -36.73 -23.08 -9.72
C GLU A 702 -35.27 -23.02 -10.18
N VAL A 703 -34.65 -24.18 -10.37
CA VAL A 703 -33.24 -24.29 -10.78
C VAL A 703 -33.12 -25.30 -11.91
N GLU A 704 -32.54 -24.86 -13.01
CA GLU A 704 -32.42 -25.63 -14.25
C GLU A 704 -30.97 -25.70 -14.73
N LEU A 705 -30.52 -26.91 -15.08
CA LEU A 705 -29.22 -27.18 -15.68
C LEU A 705 -29.46 -27.50 -17.17
N ILE A 706 -29.21 -26.53 -18.05
CA ILE A 706 -29.50 -26.64 -19.48
C ILE A 706 -28.22 -26.99 -20.25
N LYS A 707 -28.20 -28.18 -20.86
CA LYS A 707 -27.11 -28.66 -21.75
C LYS A 707 -25.73 -28.65 -21.09
N LEU A 708 -25.68 -28.93 -19.79
CA LEU A 708 -24.44 -29.03 -19.02
C LEU A 708 -23.81 -30.41 -19.20
N ARG A 709 -22.98 -30.57 -20.23
CA ARG A 709 -22.35 -31.87 -20.53
C ARG A 709 -21.06 -32.13 -19.75
N ASN A 710 -20.30 -31.07 -19.49
CA ASN A 710 -18.99 -31.17 -18.87
C ASN A 710 -19.12 -30.74 -17.42
N GLU A 711 -19.42 -31.68 -16.54
CA GLU A 711 -19.72 -31.36 -15.15
C GLU A 711 -18.44 -31.30 -14.30
N LYS A 712 -17.45 -32.14 -14.64
CA LYS A 712 -16.16 -32.24 -13.94
C LYS A 712 -15.18 -31.18 -14.42
N VAL A 713 -14.85 -30.25 -13.53
CA VAL A 713 -14.02 -29.07 -13.82
C VAL A 713 -12.94 -28.89 -12.76
N ILE A 714 -11.92 -28.10 -13.11
CA ILE A 714 -10.86 -27.70 -12.19
C ILE A 714 -10.99 -26.20 -11.94
N GLY A 715 -11.14 -25.83 -10.66
CA GLY A 715 -11.30 -24.45 -10.21
C GLY A 715 -11.43 -24.35 -8.70
N ASP A 716 -11.87 -23.19 -8.21
CA ASP A 716 -12.04 -22.95 -6.77
C ASP A 716 -13.52 -23.14 -6.40
N SER A 717 -13.91 -24.35 -6.03
CA SER A 717 -15.30 -24.69 -5.70
C SER A 717 -15.87 -23.83 -4.57
N LEU A 718 -15.04 -23.48 -3.56
CA LEU A 718 -15.46 -22.64 -2.44
C LEU A 718 -15.80 -21.22 -2.91
N ARG A 719 -14.97 -20.64 -3.78
CA ARG A 719 -15.20 -19.28 -4.31
C ARG A 719 -16.35 -19.22 -5.30
N VAL A 720 -16.51 -20.25 -6.14
CA VAL A 720 -17.71 -20.39 -6.99
C VAL A 720 -18.97 -20.49 -6.14
N ARG A 721 -18.96 -21.33 -5.10
CA ARG A 721 -20.06 -21.47 -4.15
C ARG A 721 -20.42 -20.13 -3.51
N GLN A 722 -19.42 -19.37 -3.05
CA GLN A 722 -19.60 -18.05 -2.44
C GLN A 722 -20.28 -17.06 -3.41
N VAL A 723 -19.83 -17.01 -4.67
CA VAL A 723 -20.44 -16.17 -5.73
C VAL A 723 -21.93 -16.50 -5.89
N CYS A 724 -22.26 -17.78 -6.05
CA CYS A 724 -23.64 -18.22 -6.24
C CYS A 724 -24.51 -17.97 -5.00
N ILE A 725 -24.02 -18.23 -3.78
CA ILE A 725 -24.74 -17.95 -2.52
C ILE A 725 -25.06 -16.47 -2.41
N ASN A 726 -24.08 -15.59 -2.67
CA ASN A 726 -24.27 -14.15 -2.55
C ASN A 726 -25.37 -13.62 -3.48
N ILE A 727 -25.50 -14.21 -4.67
CA ILE A 727 -26.54 -13.82 -5.63
C ILE A 727 -27.90 -14.42 -5.22
N LEU A 728 -27.97 -15.73 -4.95
CA LEU A 728 -29.22 -16.41 -4.62
C LEU A 728 -29.83 -15.94 -3.29
N SER A 729 -29.00 -15.74 -2.26
CA SER A 729 -29.48 -15.22 -0.98
C SER A 729 -30.01 -13.79 -1.13
N ASN A 730 -29.42 -12.95 -1.98
CA ASN A 730 -29.97 -11.63 -2.30
C ASN A 730 -31.30 -11.75 -3.03
N ALA A 731 -31.44 -12.65 -4.01
CA ALA A 731 -32.71 -12.88 -4.68
C ALA A 731 -33.82 -13.29 -3.68
N ILE A 732 -33.54 -14.23 -2.77
CA ILE A 732 -34.48 -14.67 -1.71
C ILE A 732 -34.85 -13.53 -0.75
N LYS A 733 -33.88 -12.67 -0.46
CA LYS A 733 -34.01 -11.59 0.51
C LYS A 733 -34.80 -10.39 -0.01
N TYR A 734 -34.67 -10.09 -1.30
CA TYR A 734 -35.27 -8.90 -1.93
C TYR A 734 -36.51 -9.20 -2.77
N THR A 735 -36.89 -10.47 -2.89
CA THR A 735 -38.15 -10.89 -3.52
C THR A 735 -39.28 -10.94 -2.49
N PRO A 736 -40.40 -10.22 -2.69
CA PRO A 736 -41.56 -10.31 -1.81
C PRO A 736 -42.22 -11.70 -1.83
N ALA A 737 -42.90 -12.06 -0.74
CA ALA A 737 -43.62 -13.34 -0.62
C ALA A 737 -44.61 -13.55 -1.80
N GLY A 738 -44.58 -14.75 -2.39
CA GLY A 738 -45.32 -15.10 -3.60
C GLY A 738 -44.62 -14.76 -4.92
N GLY A 739 -43.40 -14.21 -4.86
CA GLY A 739 -42.56 -13.99 -6.04
C GLY A 739 -41.81 -15.25 -6.50
N ASN A 740 -41.19 -15.16 -7.67
CA ASN A 740 -40.47 -16.25 -8.31
C ASN A 740 -38.97 -15.93 -8.41
N ILE A 741 -38.16 -16.96 -8.25
CA ILE A 741 -36.72 -16.95 -8.47
C ILE A 741 -36.40 -18.10 -9.42
N HIS A 742 -35.85 -17.78 -10.58
CA HIS A 742 -35.50 -18.75 -11.60
C HIS A 742 -33.99 -18.73 -11.84
N VAL A 743 -33.36 -19.89 -11.75
CA VAL A 743 -31.91 -20.05 -11.86
C VAL A 743 -31.61 -20.95 -13.04
N THR A 744 -30.84 -20.45 -13.99
CA THR A 744 -30.45 -21.20 -15.18
C THR A 744 -28.94 -21.33 -15.26
N VAL A 745 -28.45 -22.55 -15.41
CA VAL A 745 -27.04 -22.85 -15.65
C VAL A 745 -26.86 -23.38 -17.06
N THR A 746 -26.01 -22.72 -17.84
CA THR A 746 -25.69 -23.14 -19.22
C THR A 746 -24.19 -23.25 -19.44
N GLN A 747 -23.81 -24.04 -20.44
CA GLN A 747 -22.42 -24.21 -20.86
C GLN A 747 -22.21 -23.63 -22.26
N LYS A 748 -21.15 -22.84 -22.45
CA LYS A 748 -20.75 -22.24 -23.73
C LYS A 748 -19.30 -22.56 -24.09
N ALA A 749 -18.99 -22.52 -25.38
CA ALA A 749 -17.62 -22.70 -25.86
C ALA A 749 -16.68 -21.64 -25.25
N GLY A 750 -15.54 -22.09 -24.72
CA GLY A 750 -14.51 -21.21 -24.17
C GLY A 750 -13.56 -20.69 -25.26
N ASN A 751 -12.92 -19.55 -24.99
CA ASN A 751 -11.94 -18.95 -25.90
C ASN A 751 -10.57 -19.66 -25.83
N ARG A 752 -10.35 -20.53 -24.85
CA ARG A 752 -9.08 -21.21 -24.56
C ARG A 752 -9.25 -22.73 -24.68
N LYS A 753 -8.29 -23.39 -25.33
CA LYS A 753 -8.28 -24.85 -25.47
C LYS A 753 -8.27 -25.52 -24.09
N GLY A 754 -9.21 -26.44 -23.85
CA GLY A 754 -9.37 -27.15 -22.56
C GLY A 754 -10.16 -26.38 -21.49
N TYR A 755 -10.75 -25.23 -21.83
CA TYR A 755 -11.62 -24.44 -20.95
C TYR A 755 -12.98 -24.23 -21.60
N LEU A 756 -14.03 -24.21 -20.79
CA LEU A 756 -15.39 -23.86 -21.20
C LEU A 756 -15.95 -22.76 -20.29
N ASN A 757 -16.92 -22.02 -20.81
CA ASN A 757 -17.56 -20.94 -20.07
C ASN A 757 -18.87 -21.46 -19.47
N TYR A 758 -18.97 -21.41 -18.14
CA TYR A 758 -20.15 -21.79 -17.37
C TYR A 758 -20.90 -20.52 -17.02
N VAL A 759 -22.15 -20.42 -17.44
CA VAL A 759 -22.99 -19.24 -17.25
C VAL A 759 -24.05 -19.57 -16.23
N PHE A 760 -23.97 -18.92 -15.07
CA PHE A 760 -24.96 -18.95 -14.00
C PHE A 760 -25.83 -17.69 -14.11
N CYS A 761 -27.12 -17.87 -14.38
CA CYS A 761 -28.11 -16.80 -14.48
C CYS A 761 -29.11 -16.93 -13.33
N CYS A 762 -29.33 -15.88 -12.57
CA CYS A 762 -30.34 -15.82 -11.52
C CYS A 762 -31.29 -14.66 -11.80
N GLU A 763 -32.54 -14.98 -12.08
CA GLU A 763 -33.63 -14.03 -12.32
C GLU A 763 -34.57 -14.04 -11.10
N ASP A 764 -34.87 -12.86 -10.57
CA ASP A 764 -35.80 -12.66 -9.46
C ASP A 764 -36.90 -11.68 -9.85
N THR A 765 -38.11 -11.86 -9.33
CA THR A 765 -39.24 -10.92 -9.50
C THR A 765 -39.33 -9.93 -8.34
N GLY A 766 -38.19 -9.54 -7.77
CA GLY A 766 -38.12 -8.72 -6.56
C GLY A 766 -38.32 -7.22 -6.81
N ILE A 767 -37.90 -6.42 -5.82
CA ILE A 767 -38.11 -4.96 -5.83
C ILE A 767 -37.34 -4.23 -6.95
N GLY A 768 -36.35 -4.88 -7.57
CA GLY A 768 -35.48 -4.28 -8.58
C GLY A 768 -34.64 -3.10 -8.08
N MET A 769 -33.83 -2.53 -8.97
CA MET A 769 -32.83 -1.50 -8.65
C MET A 769 -32.85 -0.35 -9.66
N SER A 770 -32.46 0.86 -9.24
CA SER A 770 -32.30 2.01 -10.12
C SER A 770 -31.01 1.91 -10.93
N GLY A 771 -30.98 2.52 -12.12
CA GLY A 771 -29.77 2.54 -12.98
C GLY A 771 -28.54 3.12 -12.29
N GLU A 772 -28.72 4.19 -11.49
CA GLU A 772 -27.65 4.80 -10.70
C GLU A 772 -27.07 3.83 -9.65
N PHE A 773 -27.91 2.99 -9.05
CA PHE A 773 -27.46 2.00 -8.07
C PHE A 773 -26.73 0.82 -8.74
N ILE A 774 -27.16 0.41 -9.94
CA ILE A 774 -26.47 -0.66 -10.71
C ILE A 774 -25.02 -0.28 -11.00
N GLU A 775 -24.72 0.99 -11.31
CA GLU A 775 -23.34 1.45 -11.55
C GLU A 775 -22.43 1.36 -10.30
N ARG A 776 -23.04 1.34 -9.11
CA ARG A 776 -22.33 1.35 -7.82
C ARG A 776 -22.46 0.03 -7.05
N ILE A 777 -23.28 -0.92 -7.47
CA ILE A 777 -23.59 -2.16 -6.74
C ILE A 777 -22.36 -3.00 -6.36
N PHE A 778 -21.32 -2.95 -7.19
CA PHE A 778 -20.07 -3.68 -6.95
C PHE A 778 -19.03 -2.89 -6.14
N GLN A 779 -19.32 -1.64 -5.80
CA GLN A 779 -18.47 -0.89 -4.89
C GLN A 779 -18.70 -1.39 -3.45
N PRO A 780 -17.63 -1.52 -2.63
CA PRO A 780 -17.76 -1.96 -1.25
C PRO A 780 -18.72 -1.09 -0.44
N PHE A 781 -19.58 -1.72 0.36
CA PHE A 781 -20.49 -1.07 1.32
C PHE A 781 -21.64 -0.27 0.72
N GLU A 782 -21.87 -0.37 -0.59
CA GLU A 782 -23.02 0.28 -1.22
C GLU A 782 -24.34 -0.42 -0.88
N ARG A 783 -25.36 0.40 -0.61
CA ARG A 783 -26.72 -0.05 -0.28
C ARG A 783 -27.73 0.88 -0.95
N ALA A 784 -28.84 0.34 -1.44
CA ALA A 784 -29.93 1.14 -1.98
C ALA A 784 -30.52 2.02 -0.86
N GLN A 785 -30.44 3.36 -1.04
CA GLN A 785 -30.76 4.37 -0.02
C GLN A 785 -32.25 4.41 0.39
N ASP A 786 -33.15 3.73 -0.34
CA ASP A 786 -34.61 3.78 -0.11
C ASP A 786 -35.15 2.73 0.88
N SER A 787 -34.29 2.05 1.64
CA SER A 787 -34.69 0.96 2.55
C SER A 787 -35.04 1.39 3.98
N THR A 788 -35.53 2.61 4.20
CA THR A 788 -36.00 3.09 5.53
C THR A 788 -37.21 2.32 6.06
N ASN A 789 -37.87 1.48 5.24
CA ASN A 789 -39.00 0.64 5.65
C ASN A 789 -38.77 -0.88 5.57
N SER A 790 -37.61 -1.37 5.10
CA SER A 790 -37.36 -2.81 5.01
C SER A 790 -36.39 -3.24 6.13
N LYS A 791 -36.83 -4.13 7.02
CA LYS A 791 -36.07 -4.70 8.17
C LYS A 791 -34.86 -5.56 7.76
N VAL A 792 -34.33 -5.39 6.56
CA VAL A 792 -33.47 -6.36 5.90
C VAL A 792 -32.00 -5.93 6.05
N THR A 793 -31.29 -6.57 6.98
CA THR A 793 -29.89 -6.30 7.30
C THR A 793 -28.93 -6.91 6.26
N GLY A 794 -27.85 -6.22 5.92
CA GLY A 794 -26.83 -6.71 4.97
C GLY A 794 -25.58 -5.84 4.98
N THR A 795 -24.43 -6.46 4.77
CA THR A 795 -23.09 -5.88 4.94
C THR A 795 -22.69 -4.91 3.81
N GLY A 796 -23.33 -5.02 2.64
CA GLY A 796 -22.93 -4.30 1.42
C GLY A 796 -21.60 -4.78 0.83
N LEU A 797 -20.99 -5.84 1.39
CA LEU A 797 -19.72 -6.40 0.92
C LEU A 797 -19.89 -7.53 -0.09
N GLY A 798 -20.99 -8.29 0.01
CA GLY A 798 -21.18 -9.51 -0.78
C GLY A 798 -21.00 -9.32 -2.29
N MET A 799 -21.56 -8.25 -2.87
CA MET A 799 -21.44 -7.99 -4.31
C MET A 799 -20.04 -7.53 -4.73
N ALA A 800 -19.36 -6.74 -3.90
CA ALA A 800 -17.96 -6.36 -4.13
C ALA A 800 -17.04 -7.59 -4.08
N ILE A 801 -17.25 -8.51 -3.12
CA ILE A 801 -16.53 -9.78 -3.04
C ILE A 801 -16.83 -10.64 -4.29
N THR A 802 -18.11 -10.77 -4.65
CA THR A 802 -18.54 -11.51 -5.85
C THR A 802 -17.84 -11.00 -7.11
N LYS A 803 -17.81 -9.68 -7.33
CA LYS A 803 -17.12 -9.08 -8.50
C LYS A 803 -15.64 -9.42 -8.52
N ASN A 804 -14.95 -9.23 -7.39
CA ASN A 804 -13.52 -9.53 -7.30
C ASN A 804 -13.20 -11.02 -7.52
N VAL A 805 -14.01 -11.92 -6.98
CA VAL A 805 -13.85 -13.37 -7.20
C VAL A 805 -14.05 -13.72 -8.67
N VAL A 806 -15.11 -13.20 -9.31
CA VAL A 806 -15.38 -13.44 -10.74
C VAL A 806 -14.23 -12.90 -11.60
N ASP A 807 -13.74 -11.70 -11.31
CA ASP A 807 -12.62 -11.09 -12.04
C ASP A 807 -11.32 -11.89 -11.87
N LEU A 808 -11.02 -12.38 -10.66
CA LEU A 808 -9.86 -13.28 -10.41
C LEU A 808 -9.96 -14.59 -11.18
N MET A 809 -11.18 -15.11 -11.38
CA MET A 809 -11.45 -16.32 -12.16
C MET A 809 -11.45 -16.06 -13.68
N ASN A 810 -11.09 -14.85 -14.13
CA ASN A 810 -11.19 -14.41 -15.53
C ASN A 810 -12.61 -14.59 -16.09
N GLY A 811 -13.61 -14.38 -15.24
CA GLY A 811 -15.02 -14.39 -15.58
C GLY A 811 -15.57 -13.00 -15.90
N ASP A 812 -16.89 -12.94 -16.05
CA ASP A 812 -17.64 -11.69 -16.17
C ASP A 812 -18.93 -11.77 -15.34
N ILE A 813 -19.40 -10.62 -14.85
CA ILE A 813 -20.68 -10.51 -14.13
C ILE A 813 -21.45 -9.30 -14.64
N GLN A 814 -22.71 -9.54 -15.02
CA GLN A 814 -23.62 -8.55 -15.58
C GLN A 814 -24.91 -8.52 -14.77
N VAL A 815 -25.51 -7.34 -14.66
CA VAL A 815 -26.74 -7.10 -13.91
C VAL A 815 -27.69 -6.29 -14.75
N GLU A 816 -28.89 -6.80 -14.94
CA GLU A 816 -30.02 -6.10 -15.55
C GLU A 816 -31.13 -5.99 -14.51
N SER A 817 -31.61 -4.78 -14.22
CA SER A 817 -32.67 -4.61 -13.22
C SER A 817 -33.48 -3.35 -13.51
N THR A 818 -34.78 -3.42 -13.21
CA THR A 818 -35.70 -2.29 -13.31
C THR A 818 -36.51 -2.21 -12.02
N PRO A 819 -36.70 -1.01 -11.41
CA PRO A 819 -37.47 -0.89 -10.17
C PRO A 819 -38.87 -1.47 -10.31
N GLY A 820 -39.24 -2.37 -9.41
CA GLY A 820 -40.52 -3.06 -9.35
C GLY A 820 -40.71 -4.24 -10.32
N ALA A 821 -39.74 -4.52 -11.18
CA ALA A 821 -39.80 -5.62 -12.15
C ALA A 821 -38.80 -6.76 -11.86
N GLY A 822 -37.97 -6.63 -10.82
CA GLY A 822 -36.98 -7.63 -10.44
C GLY A 822 -35.57 -7.38 -11.01
N SER A 823 -34.73 -8.40 -10.94
CA SER A 823 -33.33 -8.33 -11.36
C SER A 823 -32.86 -9.63 -12.00
N VAL A 824 -31.90 -9.52 -12.92
CA VAL A 824 -31.22 -10.64 -13.57
C VAL A 824 -29.73 -10.48 -13.37
N PHE A 825 -29.12 -11.43 -12.67
CA PHE A 825 -27.68 -11.53 -12.47
C PHE A 825 -27.12 -12.63 -13.36
N THR A 826 -26.22 -12.28 -14.27
CA THR A 826 -25.53 -13.23 -15.15
C THR A 826 -24.05 -13.28 -14.82
N VAL A 827 -23.59 -14.43 -14.32
CA VAL A 827 -22.17 -14.70 -14.04
C VAL A 827 -21.63 -15.69 -15.06
N THR A 828 -20.52 -15.35 -15.70
CA THR A 828 -19.79 -16.24 -16.62
C THR A 828 -18.44 -16.60 -16.02
N LEU A 829 -18.16 -17.89 -15.82
CA LEU A 829 -16.90 -18.39 -15.27
C LEU A 829 -16.18 -19.26 -16.30
N SER A 830 -14.89 -19.01 -16.54
CA SER A 830 -14.07 -19.83 -17.43
C SER A 830 -13.36 -20.93 -16.64
N LEU A 831 -13.88 -22.16 -16.72
CA LEU A 831 -13.38 -23.29 -15.93
C LEU A 831 -12.64 -24.29 -16.83
N LYS A 832 -11.56 -24.86 -16.28
CA LYS A 832 -10.77 -25.87 -17.00
C LYS A 832 -11.48 -27.22 -16.90
N LEU A 833 -11.50 -27.96 -17.99
CA LEU A 833 -12.01 -29.33 -17.99
C LEU A 833 -11.02 -30.28 -17.30
N GLN A 834 -11.55 -31.26 -16.56
CA GLN A 834 -10.76 -32.39 -16.10
C GLN A 834 -10.43 -33.32 -17.29
N GLU A 835 -9.22 -33.89 -17.33
CA GLU A 835 -8.86 -34.87 -18.35
C GLU A 835 -9.52 -36.22 -18.03
N ASN A 836 -10.33 -36.71 -18.98
CA ASN A 836 -11.22 -37.88 -19.01
C ASN A 836 -10.97 -39.03 -18.01
N GLU A 837 -11.94 -39.23 -17.12
CA GLU A 837 -12.63 -40.52 -16.97
C GLU A 837 -14.11 -40.24 -17.33
N GLU A 838 -14.53 -40.63 -18.54
CA GLU A 838 -15.95 -40.62 -18.88
C GLU A 838 -16.64 -41.63 -17.94
N GLU A 839 -17.66 -41.19 -17.20
CA GLU A 839 -18.54 -42.12 -16.49
C GLU A 839 -19.32 -42.89 -17.56
N GLU A 840 -18.88 -44.11 -17.84
CA GLU A 840 -19.54 -44.99 -18.80
C GLU A 840 -20.88 -45.42 -18.20
N VAL A 841 -21.97 -45.11 -18.92
CA VAL A 841 -23.30 -45.66 -18.61
C VAL A 841 -23.19 -47.19 -18.63
N PRO A 842 -23.70 -47.91 -17.61
CA PRO A 842 -23.60 -49.36 -17.60
C PRO A 842 -24.21 -49.95 -18.87
N GLN A 843 -23.50 -50.89 -19.51
CA GLN A 843 -23.85 -51.42 -20.83
C GLN A 843 -25.28 -51.99 -20.91
N GLU A 844 -25.83 -52.44 -19.79
CA GLU A 844 -27.18 -52.97 -19.70
C GLU A 844 -28.31 -51.93 -19.84
N TRP A 845 -28.02 -50.64 -19.61
CA TRP A 845 -28.98 -49.55 -19.79
C TRP A 845 -29.01 -49.00 -21.21
N ILE A 846 -27.97 -49.25 -22.01
CA ILE A 846 -27.88 -48.76 -23.39
C ILE A 846 -28.98 -49.41 -24.24
N GLY A 847 -29.84 -48.58 -24.84
CA GLY A 847 -30.97 -48.98 -25.67
C GLY A 847 -32.25 -49.35 -24.93
N VAL A 848 -32.25 -49.28 -23.59
CA VAL A 848 -33.43 -49.51 -22.74
C VAL A 848 -34.45 -48.39 -22.94
N ARG A 849 -35.73 -48.74 -23.06
CA ARG A 849 -36.82 -47.73 -23.12
C ARG A 849 -37.10 -47.16 -21.73
N CYS A 850 -37.01 -45.83 -21.62
CA CYS A 850 -37.31 -45.08 -20.41
C CYS A 850 -38.55 -44.20 -20.63
N LEU A 851 -39.50 -44.22 -19.70
CA LEU A 851 -40.63 -43.29 -19.69
C LEU A 851 -40.37 -42.18 -18.66
N MET A 852 -40.28 -40.94 -19.11
CA MET A 852 -40.23 -39.74 -18.27
C MET A 852 -41.63 -39.14 -18.11
N VAL A 853 -42.02 -38.81 -16.89
CA VAL A 853 -43.35 -38.28 -16.57
C VAL A 853 -43.19 -37.06 -15.68
N ASP A 854 -43.54 -35.88 -16.18
CA ASP A 854 -43.45 -34.61 -15.44
C ASP A 854 -44.48 -33.63 -16.02
N ASP A 855 -45.22 -32.90 -15.18
CA ASP A 855 -46.21 -31.94 -15.65
C ASP A 855 -45.55 -30.72 -16.33
N ASP A 856 -44.28 -30.47 -16.05
CA ASP A 856 -43.46 -29.51 -16.75
C ASP A 856 -42.84 -30.09 -18.04
N ARG A 857 -43.28 -29.53 -19.17
CA ARG A 857 -42.81 -29.93 -20.50
C ARG A 857 -41.31 -29.66 -20.70
N LEU A 858 -40.77 -28.58 -20.14
CA LEU A 858 -39.36 -28.23 -20.30
C LEU A 858 -38.47 -29.22 -19.54
N ILE A 859 -38.89 -29.63 -18.33
CA ILE A 859 -38.21 -30.68 -17.56
C ILE A 859 -38.24 -32.00 -18.34
N CYS A 860 -39.39 -32.36 -18.91
CA CYS A 860 -39.53 -33.53 -19.78
C CYS A 860 -38.59 -33.51 -20.99
N GLU A 861 -38.49 -32.37 -21.69
CA GLU A 861 -37.63 -32.21 -22.87
C GLU A 861 -36.14 -32.30 -22.50
N ASN A 862 -35.72 -31.63 -21.40
CA ASN A 862 -34.35 -31.68 -20.91
C ASN A 862 -33.96 -33.08 -20.40
N ALA A 863 -34.85 -33.76 -19.67
CA ALA A 863 -34.61 -35.13 -19.20
C ALA A 863 -34.51 -36.12 -20.35
N ALA A 864 -35.39 -36.01 -21.35
CA ALA A 864 -35.36 -36.88 -22.51
C ALA A 864 -34.06 -36.72 -23.31
N GLU A 865 -33.62 -35.47 -23.56
CA GLU A 865 -32.34 -35.19 -24.24
C GLU A 865 -31.16 -35.80 -23.46
N LEU A 866 -31.13 -35.65 -22.13
CA LEU A 866 -30.08 -36.21 -21.28
C LEU A 866 -30.05 -37.75 -21.31
N LEU A 867 -31.20 -38.40 -21.18
CA LEU A 867 -31.32 -39.87 -21.21
C LEU A 867 -30.98 -40.45 -22.60
N GLU A 868 -31.35 -39.75 -23.67
CA GLU A 868 -30.96 -40.12 -25.05
C GLU A 868 -29.45 -40.00 -25.27
N GLU A 869 -28.82 -38.96 -24.72
CA GLU A 869 -27.35 -38.80 -24.75
C GLU A 869 -26.63 -39.93 -24.00
N MET A 870 -27.22 -40.41 -22.90
CA MET A 870 -26.75 -41.59 -22.16
C MET A 870 -26.98 -42.92 -22.90
N GLY A 871 -27.65 -42.89 -24.06
CA GLY A 871 -27.91 -44.06 -24.90
C GLY A 871 -29.22 -44.80 -24.59
N LEU A 872 -30.08 -44.29 -23.71
CA LEU A 872 -31.42 -44.83 -23.47
C LEU A 872 -32.40 -44.35 -24.56
N LYS A 873 -33.52 -45.06 -24.72
CA LYS A 873 -34.63 -44.62 -25.59
C LYS A 873 -35.68 -43.92 -24.72
N ALA A 874 -35.55 -42.62 -24.53
CA ALA A 874 -36.46 -41.86 -23.70
C ALA A 874 -37.76 -41.49 -24.43
N GLU A 875 -38.88 -41.54 -23.72
CA GLU A 875 -40.17 -41.03 -24.18
C GLU A 875 -40.79 -40.24 -23.02
N SER A 876 -41.32 -39.06 -23.29
CA SER A 876 -41.91 -38.19 -22.25
C SER A 876 -43.43 -38.06 -22.36
N VAL A 877 -44.09 -37.84 -21.23
CA VAL A 877 -45.52 -37.53 -21.11
C VAL A 877 -45.75 -36.55 -19.96
N THR A 878 -46.82 -35.76 -20.04
CA THR A 878 -47.06 -34.65 -19.09
C THR A 878 -48.15 -34.92 -18.06
N ASP A 879 -48.68 -36.14 -18.00
CA ASP A 879 -49.73 -36.50 -17.06
C ASP A 879 -49.62 -37.97 -16.64
N GLY A 880 -49.93 -38.24 -15.38
CA GLY A 880 -49.81 -39.57 -14.78
C GLY A 880 -50.76 -40.59 -15.41
N SER A 881 -51.95 -40.16 -15.85
CA SER A 881 -52.93 -41.05 -16.47
C SER A 881 -52.45 -41.63 -17.80
N THR A 882 -51.85 -40.79 -18.66
CA THR A 882 -51.23 -41.18 -19.92
C THR A 882 -50.02 -42.06 -19.68
N ALA A 883 -49.22 -41.75 -18.65
CA ALA A 883 -48.07 -42.59 -18.27
C ALA A 883 -48.50 -44.04 -17.98
N VAL A 884 -49.49 -44.23 -17.10
CA VAL A 884 -50.02 -45.57 -16.79
C VAL A 884 -50.53 -46.26 -18.05
N HIS A 885 -51.27 -45.55 -18.92
CA HIS A 885 -51.75 -46.11 -20.19
C HIS A 885 -50.63 -46.55 -21.12
N LYS A 886 -49.57 -45.75 -21.28
CA LYS A 886 -48.42 -46.09 -22.13
C LYS A 886 -47.66 -47.30 -21.62
N VAL A 887 -47.38 -47.35 -20.32
CA VAL A 887 -46.68 -48.50 -19.72
C VAL A 887 -47.49 -49.79 -19.93
N LEU A 888 -48.80 -49.75 -19.71
CA LEU A 888 -49.70 -50.89 -19.95
C LEU A 888 -49.78 -51.33 -21.41
N GLN A 889 -49.65 -50.40 -22.36
CA GLN A 889 -49.64 -50.71 -23.78
C GLN A 889 -48.30 -51.32 -24.20
N ALA A 890 -47.19 -50.76 -23.73
CA ALA A 890 -45.84 -51.22 -24.04
C ALA A 890 -45.56 -52.63 -23.51
N GLU A 891 -46.12 -53.00 -22.34
CA GLU A 891 -46.02 -54.35 -21.78
C GLU A 891 -46.56 -55.44 -22.72
N LYS A 892 -47.49 -55.09 -23.61
CA LYS A 892 -48.05 -56.03 -24.60
C LYS A 892 -47.24 -56.11 -25.89
N THR A 893 -46.12 -55.39 -25.97
CA THR A 893 -45.24 -55.34 -27.14
C THR A 893 -43.93 -56.09 -26.87
N ALA A 894 -43.10 -56.28 -27.90
CA ALA A 894 -41.81 -56.94 -27.78
C ALA A 894 -40.71 -56.05 -27.13
N ASP A 895 -40.98 -54.77 -26.87
CA ASP A 895 -40.03 -53.78 -26.33
C ASP A 895 -40.71 -52.92 -25.23
N PRO A 896 -40.94 -53.48 -24.02
CA PRO A 896 -41.55 -52.78 -22.88
C PRO A 896 -40.62 -51.70 -22.31
N TYR A 897 -41.15 -50.81 -21.45
CA TYR A 897 -40.29 -49.87 -20.72
C TYR A 897 -39.48 -50.62 -19.67
N GLY A 898 -38.16 -50.41 -19.67
CA GLY A 898 -37.24 -50.94 -18.65
C GLY A 898 -36.95 -49.96 -17.53
N LEU A 899 -37.39 -48.69 -17.66
CA LEU A 899 -37.25 -47.66 -16.63
C LEU A 899 -38.44 -46.70 -16.68
N VAL A 900 -38.96 -46.30 -15.52
CA VAL A 900 -39.94 -45.22 -15.41
C VAL A 900 -39.43 -44.19 -14.42
N ILE A 901 -39.36 -42.92 -14.84
CA ILE A 901 -39.01 -41.78 -14.00
C ILE A 901 -40.26 -40.89 -13.93
N VAL A 902 -40.77 -40.63 -12.72
CA VAL A 902 -42.05 -39.93 -12.53
C VAL A 902 -41.95 -38.83 -11.49
N ASP A 903 -42.46 -37.64 -11.81
CA ASP A 903 -42.56 -36.56 -10.85
C ASP A 903 -43.55 -36.87 -9.73
N TRP A 904 -43.18 -36.51 -8.51
CA TRP A 904 -44.04 -36.72 -7.36
C TRP A 904 -45.30 -35.85 -7.45
N LYS A 905 -45.20 -34.55 -7.78
CA LYS A 905 -46.30 -33.59 -7.66
C LYS A 905 -46.83 -33.17 -9.02
N MET A 906 -47.72 -34.01 -9.57
CA MET A 906 -48.45 -33.68 -10.79
C MET A 906 -49.93 -33.36 -10.53
N PRO A 907 -50.58 -32.51 -11.36
CA PRO A 907 -51.95 -32.05 -11.12
C PRO A 907 -53.03 -33.13 -11.21
N ASP A 908 -52.83 -34.17 -12.04
CA ASP A 908 -53.84 -35.21 -12.28
C ASP A 908 -53.71 -36.38 -11.30
N MET A 909 -52.49 -36.83 -11.04
CA MET A 909 -52.18 -37.99 -10.21
C MET A 909 -50.74 -37.88 -9.71
N ASP A 910 -50.52 -38.00 -8.40
CA ASP A 910 -49.17 -37.97 -7.85
C ASP A 910 -48.33 -39.19 -8.28
N GLY A 911 -47.01 -39.03 -8.27
CA GLY A 911 -46.07 -40.07 -8.72
C GLY A 911 -46.14 -41.37 -7.91
N VAL A 912 -46.58 -41.30 -6.64
CA VAL A 912 -46.77 -42.47 -5.77
C VAL A 912 -47.98 -43.29 -6.24
N GLU A 913 -49.09 -42.64 -6.58
CA GLU A 913 -50.29 -43.29 -7.12
C GLU A 913 -50.06 -43.81 -8.54
N VAL A 914 -49.29 -43.11 -9.38
CA VAL A 914 -48.83 -43.63 -10.69
C VAL A 914 -48.06 -44.93 -10.48
N THR A 915 -47.08 -44.93 -9.56
CA THR A 915 -46.29 -46.12 -9.22
C THR A 915 -47.17 -47.26 -8.73
N ARG A 916 -48.12 -46.97 -7.81
CA ARG A 916 -49.07 -47.96 -7.27
C ARG A 916 -49.90 -48.60 -8.37
N ARG A 917 -50.32 -47.84 -9.38
CA ARG A 917 -51.09 -48.34 -10.53
C ARG A 917 -50.24 -49.18 -11.48
N ILE A 918 -49.00 -48.77 -11.75
CA ILE A 918 -48.06 -49.55 -12.55
C ILE A 918 -47.77 -50.90 -11.86
N ARG A 919 -47.49 -50.87 -10.55
CA ARG A 919 -47.18 -52.06 -9.74
C ARG A 919 -48.32 -53.06 -9.66
N ARG A 920 -49.58 -52.60 -9.61
CA ARG A 920 -50.77 -53.48 -9.60
C ARG A 920 -50.89 -54.35 -10.86
N VAL A 921 -50.29 -53.94 -11.98
CA VAL A 921 -50.44 -54.65 -13.26
C VAL A 921 -49.17 -55.38 -13.69
N ILE A 922 -48.00 -54.81 -13.46
CA ILE A 922 -46.71 -55.31 -13.99
C ILE A 922 -45.80 -55.88 -12.88
N GLY A 923 -46.12 -55.64 -11.60
CA GLY A 923 -45.29 -56.08 -10.48
C GLY A 923 -43.96 -55.33 -10.36
N ALA A 924 -43.01 -55.89 -9.62
CA ALA A 924 -41.73 -55.25 -9.29
C ALA A 924 -40.64 -55.35 -10.38
N GLY A 925 -40.98 -55.82 -11.58
CA GLY A 925 -39.99 -56.11 -12.64
C GLY A 925 -39.37 -54.89 -13.34
N ILE A 926 -39.95 -53.70 -13.16
CA ILE A 926 -39.47 -52.45 -13.78
C ILE A 926 -39.06 -51.46 -12.68
N PRO A 927 -37.83 -50.94 -12.66
CA PRO A 927 -37.45 -49.87 -11.75
C PRO A 927 -38.32 -48.62 -11.98
N VAL A 928 -38.88 -48.09 -10.89
CA VAL A 928 -39.63 -46.82 -10.90
C VAL A 928 -38.91 -45.83 -10.00
N ILE A 929 -38.42 -44.74 -10.59
CA ILE A 929 -37.72 -43.66 -9.90
C ILE A 929 -38.70 -42.50 -9.71
N VAL A 930 -38.86 -42.02 -8.48
CA VAL A 930 -39.67 -40.83 -8.21
C VAL A 930 -38.76 -39.60 -8.18
N LEU A 931 -39.09 -38.59 -9.00
CA LEU A 931 -38.48 -37.27 -8.93
C LEU A 931 -39.08 -36.50 -7.78
N THR A 932 -38.21 -35.92 -6.97
CA THR A 932 -38.63 -35.10 -5.83
C THR A 932 -37.95 -33.75 -5.89
N ALA A 933 -38.61 -32.74 -5.34
CA ALA A 933 -38.03 -31.44 -5.11
C ALA A 933 -37.27 -31.43 -3.76
N TYR A 934 -36.35 -32.38 -3.53
CA TYR A 934 -35.32 -32.38 -2.47
C TYR A 934 -35.62 -33.07 -1.13
N ASP A 935 -36.85 -33.08 -0.59
CA ASP A 935 -37.17 -33.83 0.64
C ASP A 935 -38.22 -34.92 0.39
N TRP A 936 -37.80 -36.18 0.51
CA TRP A 936 -38.66 -37.35 0.41
C TRP A 936 -39.05 -37.96 1.76
N SER A 937 -38.55 -37.42 2.88
CA SER A 937 -38.82 -37.99 4.21
C SER A 937 -40.31 -38.00 4.57
N GLU A 938 -41.09 -37.04 4.06
CA GLU A 938 -42.55 -37.00 4.23
C GLU A 938 -43.28 -38.15 3.50
N ILE A 939 -42.74 -38.62 2.38
CA ILE A 939 -43.40 -39.62 1.51
C ILE A 939 -42.69 -40.97 1.43
N GLU A 940 -41.50 -41.09 2.01
CA GLU A 940 -40.62 -42.25 1.90
C GLU A 940 -41.36 -43.55 2.25
N ARG A 941 -42.12 -43.54 3.35
CA ARG A 941 -42.92 -44.69 3.77
C ARG A 941 -43.99 -45.07 2.73
N GLU A 942 -44.76 -44.11 2.25
CA GLU A 942 -45.84 -44.38 1.30
C GLU A 942 -45.31 -44.80 -0.08
N ALA A 943 -44.22 -44.18 -0.52
CA ALA A 943 -43.57 -44.46 -1.79
C ALA A 943 -42.90 -45.85 -1.80
N VAL A 944 -42.22 -46.24 -0.73
CA VAL A 944 -41.66 -47.59 -0.58
C VAL A 944 -42.77 -48.64 -0.57
N GLU A 945 -43.88 -48.41 0.17
CA GLU A 945 -45.05 -49.29 0.16
C GLU A 945 -45.72 -49.38 -1.22
N ALA A 946 -45.73 -48.28 -1.99
CA ALA A 946 -46.23 -48.25 -3.35
C ALA A 946 -45.31 -48.98 -4.35
N GLY A 947 -44.08 -49.33 -3.96
CA GLY A 947 -43.11 -50.07 -4.77
C GLY A 947 -42.16 -49.19 -5.59
N VAL A 948 -41.90 -47.95 -5.14
CA VAL A 948 -40.84 -47.09 -5.69
C VAL A 948 -39.47 -47.74 -5.48
N THR A 949 -38.64 -47.73 -6.51
CA THR A 949 -37.32 -48.37 -6.49
C THR A 949 -36.24 -47.43 -5.98
N ALA A 950 -36.27 -46.16 -6.38
CA ALA A 950 -35.33 -45.14 -5.93
C ALA A 950 -35.94 -43.73 -6.04
N PHE A 951 -35.26 -42.75 -5.45
CA PHE A 951 -35.63 -41.34 -5.51
C PHE A 951 -34.53 -40.54 -6.17
N LEU A 952 -34.90 -39.51 -6.92
CA LEU A 952 -33.96 -38.60 -7.55
C LEU A 952 -34.40 -37.16 -7.31
N ALA A 953 -33.54 -36.36 -6.67
CA ALA A 953 -33.82 -34.95 -6.45
C ALA A 953 -33.46 -34.11 -7.70
N LYS A 954 -34.38 -33.22 -8.12
CA LYS A 954 -34.14 -32.18 -9.13
C LYS A 954 -33.12 -31.14 -8.58
N PRO A 955 -32.31 -30.44 -9.39
CA PRO A 955 -32.04 -30.72 -10.80
C PRO A 955 -31.24 -32.03 -10.91
N PHE A 956 -31.63 -32.86 -11.87
CA PHE A 956 -30.87 -34.05 -12.24
C PHE A 956 -29.86 -33.70 -13.35
N TYR A 957 -28.74 -34.42 -13.35
CA TYR A 957 -27.61 -34.20 -14.26
C TYR A 957 -26.93 -35.55 -14.55
N HIS A 958 -26.01 -35.58 -15.52
CA HIS A 958 -25.48 -36.81 -16.10
C HIS A 958 -24.85 -37.71 -15.03
N ALA A 959 -23.93 -37.20 -14.20
CA ALA A 959 -23.25 -38.03 -13.20
C ALA A 959 -24.20 -38.61 -12.14
N LYS A 960 -25.23 -37.86 -11.72
CA LYS A 960 -26.23 -38.32 -10.74
C LYS A 960 -27.10 -39.43 -11.31
N LEU A 961 -27.49 -39.33 -12.59
CA LEU A 961 -28.22 -40.39 -13.28
C LEU A 961 -27.34 -41.62 -13.54
N CYS A 962 -26.09 -41.45 -13.97
CA CYS A 962 -25.15 -42.57 -14.12
C CYS A 962 -24.98 -43.34 -12.80
N GLY A 963 -24.71 -42.64 -11.70
CA GLY A 963 -24.56 -43.26 -10.37
C GLY A 963 -25.82 -44.01 -9.93
N LEU A 964 -27.00 -43.47 -10.21
CA LEU A 964 -28.27 -44.12 -9.91
C LEU A 964 -28.51 -45.37 -10.78
N LEU A 965 -28.17 -45.31 -12.06
CA LEU A 965 -28.25 -46.47 -12.96
C LEU A 965 -27.25 -47.57 -12.53
N GLU A 966 -26.02 -47.21 -12.14
CA GLU A 966 -25.03 -48.13 -11.55
C GLU A 966 -25.56 -48.82 -10.28
N GLU A 967 -26.24 -48.07 -9.40
CA GLU A 967 -26.85 -48.61 -8.18
C GLU A 967 -27.96 -49.63 -8.51
N LEU A 968 -28.80 -49.32 -9.51
CA LEU A 968 -29.85 -50.21 -9.98
C LEU A 968 -29.30 -51.47 -10.68
N SER A 969 -28.10 -51.40 -11.26
CA SER A 969 -27.38 -52.52 -11.88
C SER A 969 -26.73 -53.49 -10.88
N GLY A 970 -26.57 -53.09 -9.61
CA GLY A 970 -26.05 -53.95 -8.54
C GLY A 970 -24.53 -54.22 -8.58
N GLU A 971 -23.73 -53.49 -9.38
CA GLU A 971 -22.29 -53.74 -9.54
C GLU A 971 -21.37 -53.05 -8.51
N LYS A 972 -21.90 -52.29 -7.55
CA LYS A 972 -21.13 -51.79 -6.39
C LYS A 972 -21.94 -51.87 -5.10
N PRO A 973 -21.35 -52.25 -3.95
CA PRO A 973 -21.96 -51.94 -2.67
C PRO A 973 -22.12 -50.42 -2.60
N SER A 974 -23.30 -49.96 -2.20
CA SER A 974 -23.66 -48.56 -2.06
C SER A 974 -22.52 -47.78 -1.40
N LYS A 975 -21.96 -46.78 -2.10
CA LYS A 975 -21.55 -45.58 -1.39
C LYS A 975 -22.86 -44.94 -0.98
N GLU A 976 -23.37 -45.34 0.19
CA GLU A 976 -24.48 -44.63 0.81
C GLU A 976 -24.17 -43.14 0.71
N MET A 977 -25.08 -42.40 0.11
CA MET A 977 -25.22 -40.98 0.43
C MET A 977 -25.66 -40.98 1.89
N ILE A 978 -24.67 -41.02 2.79
CA ILE A 978 -24.85 -41.21 4.23
C ILE A 978 -25.78 -40.11 4.73
N ARG A 979 -27.02 -40.50 5.04
CA ARG A 979 -27.88 -39.73 5.93
C ARG A 979 -27.31 -39.89 7.35
N PRO A 980 -26.91 -38.82 8.03
CA PRO A 980 -26.58 -38.90 9.45
C PRO A 980 -27.90 -38.97 10.22
N SER A 981 -28.50 -40.16 10.34
CA SER A 981 -29.72 -40.32 11.15
C SER A 981 -29.69 -41.51 12.09
N VAL A 982 -28.57 -42.22 12.20
CA VAL A 982 -28.32 -43.17 13.29
C VAL A 982 -26.97 -42.83 13.90
N ARG A 983 -26.98 -42.13 15.05
CA ARG A 983 -25.80 -41.96 15.92
C ARG A 983 -25.24 -43.35 16.19
N LYS A 984 -24.10 -43.70 15.58
CA LYS A 984 -23.37 -44.92 15.92
C LYS A 984 -22.68 -44.69 17.26
N ASP A 985 -22.65 -45.73 18.08
CA ASP A 985 -21.99 -45.72 19.38
C ASP A 985 -20.49 -45.98 19.20
N TYR A 986 -19.65 -45.00 19.54
CA TYR A 986 -18.18 -45.11 19.48
C TYR A 986 -17.56 -45.41 20.85
N SER A 987 -18.33 -45.95 21.81
CA SER A 987 -17.88 -46.27 23.18
C SER A 987 -16.65 -47.18 23.30
N ASP A 988 -16.32 -47.93 22.24
CA ASP A 988 -15.13 -48.77 22.16
C ASP A 988 -13.88 -48.03 21.65
N LYS A 989 -14.01 -46.82 21.09
CA LYS A 989 -12.91 -46.04 20.52
C LYS A 989 -12.27 -45.09 21.52
N ARG A 990 -10.96 -44.87 21.36
CA ARG A 990 -10.15 -43.91 22.12
C ARG A 990 -9.56 -42.85 21.20
N ILE A 991 -9.85 -41.60 21.52
CA ILE A 991 -9.41 -40.43 20.76
C ILE A 991 -8.52 -39.57 21.66
N LEU A 992 -7.32 -39.24 21.18
CA LEU A 992 -6.47 -38.23 21.80
C LEU A 992 -6.80 -36.86 21.19
N LEU A 993 -7.29 -35.93 22.00
CA LEU A 993 -7.59 -34.56 21.63
C LEU A 993 -6.45 -33.64 22.08
N VAL A 994 -5.81 -32.96 21.14
CA VAL A 994 -4.68 -32.05 21.40
C VAL A 994 -5.09 -30.62 21.01
N GLU A 995 -5.26 -29.76 22.00
CA GLU A 995 -5.67 -28.35 21.83
C GLU A 995 -5.13 -27.52 23.01
N ASP A 996 -4.48 -26.39 22.70
CA ASP A 996 -3.84 -25.52 23.69
C ASP A 996 -4.84 -24.60 24.41
N ASN A 997 -5.88 -24.17 23.70
CA ASN A 997 -6.95 -23.36 24.25
C ASN A 997 -7.94 -24.21 25.07
N GLU A 998 -8.02 -23.92 26.36
CA GLU A 998 -8.88 -24.63 27.32
C GLU A 998 -10.36 -24.65 26.92
N ILE A 999 -10.90 -23.53 26.43
CA ILE A 999 -12.30 -23.43 26.01
C ILE A 999 -12.55 -24.29 24.76
N ASN A 1000 -11.67 -24.22 23.76
CA ASN A 1000 -11.81 -25.04 22.56
C ASN A 1000 -11.70 -26.53 22.88
N ARG A 1001 -10.80 -26.89 23.81
CA ARG A 1001 -10.62 -28.26 24.27
C ARG A 1001 -11.86 -28.78 25.01
N GLU A 1002 -12.44 -27.96 25.89
CA GLU A 1002 -13.69 -28.27 26.57
C GLU A 1002 -14.84 -28.46 25.58
N ILE A 1003 -15.02 -27.54 24.64
CA ILE A 1003 -16.06 -27.64 23.59
C ILE A 1003 -15.88 -28.93 22.78
N ALA A 1004 -14.66 -29.20 22.31
CA ALA A 1004 -14.36 -30.39 21.53
C ALA A 1004 -14.61 -31.67 22.34
N ARG A 1005 -14.22 -31.70 23.62
CA ARG A 1005 -14.46 -32.81 24.53
C ARG A 1005 -15.96 -33.08 24.69
N GLU A 1006 -16.78 -32.06 24.94
CA GLU A 1006 -18.23 -32.23 25.07
C GLU A 1006 -18.84 -32.75 23.77
N LEU A 1007 -18.54 -32.13 22.62
CA LEU A 1007 -19.11 -32.49 21.32
C LEU A 1007 -18.72 -33.91 20.87
N ILE A 1008 -17.45 -34.29 21.03
CA ILE A 1008 -16.97 -35.65 20.73
C ILE A 1008 -17.50 -36.64 21.77
N GLY A 1009 -17.61 -36.23 23.04
CA GLY A 1009 -18.11 -37.07 24.13
C GLY A 1009 -19.56 -37.50 23.94
N GLU A 1010 -20.39 -36.66 23.30
CA GLU A 1010 -21.76 -37.00 22.91
C GLU A 1010 -21.84 -38.21 21.94
N THR A 1011 -20.73 -38.60 21.31
CA THR A 1011 -20.64 -39.76 20.41
C THR A 1011 -20.34 -41.09 21.14
N GLY A 1012 -20.03 -41.01 22.44
CA GLY A 1012 -19.66 -42.15 23.29
C GLY A 1012 -18.17 -42.45 23.36
N ALA A 1013 -17.35 -41.89 22.46
CA ALA A 1013 -15.91 -42.13 22.41
C ALA A 1013 -15.18 -41.73 23.72
N ARG A 1014 -14.14 -42.48 24.09
CA ARG A 1014 -13.28 -42.15 25.23
C ARG A 1014 -12.24 -41.12 24.79
N ILE A 1015 -12.23 -39.98 25.46
CA ILE A 1015 -11.34 -38.86 25.12
C ILE A 1015 -10.24 -38.76 26.18
N GLU A 1016 -9.00 -38.65 25.72
CA GLU A 1016 -7.87 -38.21 26.54
C GLU A 1016 -7.34 -36.90 25.95
N GLU A 1017 -6.86 -36.01 26.81
CA GLU A 1017 -6.54 -34.63 26.45
C GLU A 1017 -5.05 -34.35 26.59
N ALA A 1018 -4.52 -33.53 25.68
CA ALA A 1018 -3.18 -32.96 25.75
C ALA A 1018 -3.22 -31.46 25.43
N CYS A 1019 -2.40 -30.67 26.11
CA CYS A 1019 -2.36 -29.21 25.97
C CYS A 1019 -1.40 -28.72 24.88
N ASP A 1020 -0.49 -29.57 24.40
CA ASP A 1020 0.44 -29.24 23.32
C ASP A 1020 1.00 -30.50 22.62
N GLY A 1021 1.78 -30.28 21.55
CA GLY A 1021 2.36 -31.36 20.76
C GLY A 1021 3.40 -32.20 21.52
N GLU A 1022 4.10 -31.63 22.52
CA GLU A 1022 5.11 -32.35 23.29
C GLU A 1022 4.45 -33.35 24.24
N GLU A 1023 3.37 -32.92 24.90
CA GLU A 1023 2.52 -33.79 25.72
C GLU A 1023 1.87 -34.89 24.88
N ALA A 1024 1.33 -34.55 23.70
CA ALA A 1024 0.73 -35.54 22.80
C ALA A 1024 1.73 -36.63 22.37
N VAL A 1025 2.94 -36.23 21.99
CA VAL A 1025 4.03 -37.15 21.64
C VAL A 1025 4.39 -38.05 22.82
N LYS A 1026 4.47 -37.49 24.03
CA LYS A 1026 4.77 -38.24 25.25
C LYS A 1026 3.66 -39.25 25.58
N MET A 1027 2.39 -38.85 25.53
CA MET A 1027 1.25 -39.73 25.77
C MET A 1027 1.20 -40.89 24.76
N VAL A 1028 1.43 -40.60 23.47
CA VAL A 1028 1.53 -41.66 22.47
C VAL A 1028 2.73 -42.57 22.77
N SER A 1029 3.91 -42.02 23.06
CA SER A 1029 5.11 -42.81 23.37
C SER A 1029 4.95 -43.73 24.58
N ASP A 1030 4.30 -43.25 25.64
CA ASP A 1030 4.10 -43.98 26.90
C ASP A 1030 2.96 -45.02 26.79
N SER A 1031 2.08 -44.91 25.79
CA SER A 1031 0.99 -45.85 25.52
C SER A 1031 1.46 -47.15 24.84
N GLY A 1032 0.68 -48.24 24.95
CA GLY A 1032 0.93 -49.48 24.17
C GLY A 1032 0.47 -49.38 22.71
N GLU A 1033 0.99 -50.25 21.82
CA GLU A 1033 0.52 -50.30 20.43
C GLU A 1033 -1.01 -50.57 20.35
N GLY A 1034 -1.73 -49.75 19.56
CA GLY A 1034 -3.18 -49.87 19.37
C GLY A 1034 -4.02 -49.26 20.50
N TYR A 1035 -3.42 -48.43 21.38
CA TYR A 1035 -4.13 -47.77 22.47
C TYR A 1035 -5.03 -46.61 22.01
N TYR A 1036 -4.58 -45.80 21.05
CA TYR A 1036 -5.38 -44.74 20.44
C TYR A 1036 -5.83 -45.14 19.04
N ASP A 1037 -7.10 -44.93 18.72
CA ASP A 1037 -7.68 -45.18 17.41
C ASP A 1037 -7.52 -43.95 16.48
N MET A 1038 -7.53 -42.76 17.07
CA MET A 1038 -7.42 -41.49 16.36
C MET A 1038 -6.77 -40.42 17.24
N ILE A 1039 -6.06 -39.49 16.59
CA ILE A 1039 -5.62 -38.24 17.19
C ILE A 1039 -6.28 -37.09 16.45
N LEU A 1040 -6.99 -36.23 17.18
CA LEU A 1040 -7.42 -34.90 16.72
C LEU A 1040 -6.43 -33.89 17.28
N MET A 1041 -5.72 -33.17 16.43
CA MET A 1041 -4.58 -32.36 16.85
C MET A 1041 -4.60 -30.99 16.20
N ASP A 1042 -4.63 -29.95 17.03
CA ASP A 1042 -4.44 -28.59 16.56
C ASP A 1042 -3.05 -28.42 15.92
N ILE A 1043 -2.96 -27.53 14.95
CA ILE A 1043 -1.73 -27.24 14.23
C ILE A 1043 -0.89 -26.22 15.00
N GLN A 1044 -1.52 -25.13 15.43
CA GLN A 1044 -0.82 -23.99 16.02
C GLN A 1044 -0.88 -24.07 17.54
N MET A 1045 0.11 -24.73 18.13
CA MET A 1045 0.21 -24.91 19.59
C MET A 1045 1.59 -24.45 20.09
N PRO A 1046 1.69 -23.95 21.33
CA PRO A 1046 2.96 -23.58 21.96
C PRO A 1046 3.85 -24.80 22.20
N ARG A 1047 5.16 -24.56 22.41
CA ARG A 1047 6.23 -25.57 22.61
C ARG A 1047 6.53 -26.46 21.40
N MET A 1048 5.54 -27.18 20.89
CA MET A 1048 5.64 -28.06 19.74
C MET A 1048 4.38 -27.95 18.91
N ASP A 1049 4.54 -27.53 17.64
CA ASP A 1049 3.42 -27.43 16.71
C ASP A 1049 2.91 -28.82 16.29
N GLY A 1050 1.68 -28.87 15.77
CA GLY A 1050 1.05 -30.14 15.38
C GLY A 1050 1.80 -30.85 14.25
N TYR A 1051 2.50 -30.12 13.36
CA TYR A 1051 3.26 -30.71 12.27
C TYR A 1051 4.50 -31.45 12.77
N GLU A 1052 5.23 -30.85 13.71
CA GLU A 1052 6.38 -31.46 14.37
C GLU A 1052 5.95 -32.66 15.20
N ALA A 1053 4.87 -32.53 15.97
CA ALA A 1053 4.30 -33.63 16.74
C ALA A 1053 3.89 -34.82 15.86
N ALA A 1054 3.19 -34.56 14.75
CA ALA A 1054 2.82 -35.60 13.79
C ALA A 1054 4.06 -36.31 13.19
N LYS A 1055 5.09 -35.56 12.79
CA LYS A 1055 6.34 -36.16 12.26
C LYS A 1055 7.03 -37.04 13.29
N ILE A 1056 7.08 -36.61 14.55
CA ILE A 1056 7.69 -37.38 15.63
C ILE A 1056 6.88 -38.66 15.89
N ILE A 1057 5.55 -38.55 16.00
CA ILE A 1057 4.65 -39.70 16.18
C ILE A 1057 4.80 -40.70 15.02
N ARG A 1058 4.83 -40.23 13.77
CA ARG A 1058 5.05 -41.09 12.59
C ARG A 1058 6.44 -41.70 12.53
N GLY A 1059 7.43 -41.07 13.15
CA GLY A 1059 8.82 -41.51 13.20
C GLY A 1059 9.13 -42.56 14.28
N MET A 1060 8.19 -42.86 15.19
CA MET A 1060 8.38 -43.87 16.22
C MET A 1060 8.51 -45.28 15.62
N ASP A 1061 9.29 -46.16 16.27
CA ASP A 1061 9.45 -47.56 15.89
C ASP A 1061 8.25 -48.41 16.37
N ARG A 1062 7.05 -48.04 15.90
CA ARG A 1062 5.76 -48.66 16.22
C ARG A 1062 4.92 -48.86 14.97
N LYS A 1063 4.11 -49.93 14.92
CA LYS A 1063 3.32 -50.28 13.74
C LYS A 1063 1.99 -49.54 13.64
N ASP A 1064 1.34 -49.30 14.78
CA ASP A 1064 0.05 -48.62 14.90
C ASP A 1064 0.15 -47.16 14.45
N VAL A 1065 1.16 -46.43 14.91
CA VAL A 1065 1.37 -45.01 14.59
C VAL A 1065 1.63 -44.76 13.10
N LYS A 1066 1.91 -45.77 12.27
CA LYS A 1066 2.01 -45.59 10.81
C LYS A 1066 0.66 -45.61 10.10
N LYS A 1067 -0.37 -46.15 10.76
CA LYS A 1067 -1.72 -46.33 10.21
C LYS A 1067 -2.79 -45.55 10.99
N MET A 1068 -2.50 -45.14 12.22
CA MET A 1068 -3.38 -44.35 13.08
C MET A 1068 -3.81 -43.05 12.40
N SER A 1069 -5.09 -42.74 12.44
CA SER A 1069 -5.64 -41.51 11.86
C SER A 1069 -5.20 -40.31 12.69
N ILE A 1070 -4.40 -39.41 12.11
CA ILE A 1070 -4.06 -38.11 12.70
C ILE A 1070 -4.76 -37.04 11.89
N ILE A 1071 -5.69 -36.33 12.52
CA ILE A 1071 -6.55 -35.33 11.88
C ILE A 1071 -6.14 -33.95 12.41
N ALA A 1072 -5.76 -33.07 11.50
CA ALA A 1072 -5.36 -31.71 11.84
C ALA A 1072 -6.60 -30.85 12.17
N MET A 1073 -6.68 -30.24 13.33
CA MET A 1073 -7.69 -29.24 13.65
C MET A 1073 -7.16 -27.86 13.24
N THR A 1074 -7.90 -27.12 12.42
CA THR A 1074 -7.38 -25.87 11.82
C THR A 1074 -8.38 -24.73 11.95
N ALA A 1075 -7.96 -23.56 12.44
CA ALA A 1075 -8.79 -22.35 12.51
C ALA A 1075 -9.13 -21.75 11.14
N ASN A 1076 -8.43 -22.16 10.08
CA ASN A 1076 -8.74 -21.81 8.70
C ASN A 1076 -8.44 -23.02 7.82
N ALA A 1077 -9.37 -23.37 6.94
CA ALA A 1077 -9.16 -24.36 5.89
C ALA A 1077 -8.21 -23.83 4.79
N PHE A 1078 -7.04 -23.26 5.12
CA PHE A 1078 -6.04 -22.82 4.14
C PHE A 1078 -5.27 -24.01 3.54
N ALA A 1079 -5.09 -24.00 2.21
CA ALA A 1079 -4.45 -25.11 1.49
C ALA A 1079 -2.97 -25.29 1.85
N GLU A 1080 -2.30 -24.23 2.29
CA GLU A 1080 -0.91 -24.30 2.77
C GLU A 1080 -0.81 -25.18 4.03
N ASP A 1081 -1.81 -25.08 4.92
CA ASP A 1081 -1.89 -25.87 6.14
C ASP A 1081 -2.27 -27.32 5.86
N ALA A 1082 -3.21 -27.57 4.94
CA ALA A 1082 -3.58 -28.93 4.54
C ALA A 1082 -2.42 -29.69 3.84
N HIS A 1083 -1.68 -29.02 2.95
CA HIS A 1083 -0.51 -29.62 2.31
C HIS A 1083 0.65 -29.82 3.29
N ALA A 1084 0.86 -28.89 4.23
CA ALA A 1084 1.84 -29.05 5.30
C ALA A 1084 1.46 -30.21 6.23
N ALA A 1085 0.18 -30.37 6.57
CA ALA A 1085 -0.36 -31.46 7.38
C ALA A 1085 -0.11 -32.83 6.73
N ILE A 1086 -0.46 -32.98 5.45
CA ILE A 1086 -0.21 -34.22 4.70
C ILE A 1086 1.29 -34.52 4.61
N ARG A 1087 2.13 -33.51 4.34
CA ARG A 1087 3.60 -33.68 4.32
C ARG A 1087 4.17 -34.05 5.70
N ALA A 1088 3.52 -33.62 6.78
CA ALA A 1088 3.88 -33.99 8.15
C ALA A 1088 3.40 -35.40 8.53
N GLY A 1089 2.58 -36.05 7.68
CA GLY A 1089 2.08 -37.40 7.88
C GLY A 1089 0.67 -37.49 8.48
N MET A 1090 -0.08 -36.38 8.48
CA MET A 1090 -1.49 -36.35 8.88
C MET A 1090 -2.40 -36.85 7.76
N ASN A 1091 -3.57 -37.37 8.11
CA ASN A 1091 -4.52 -38.03 7.20
C ASN A 1091 -5.56 -37.07 6.63
N ALA A 1092 -6.01 -36.11 7.43
CA ALA A 1092 -7.03 -35.13 7.03
C ALA A 1092 -6.88 -33.83 7.82
N HIS A 1093 -7.73 -32.86 7.50
CA HIS A 1093 -7.92 -31.66 8.29
C HIS A 1093 -9.41 -31.51 8.65
N PHE A 1094 -9.67 -30.81 9.74
CA PHE A 1094 -10.99 -30.55 10.27
C PHE A 1094 -11.08 -29.07 10.70
N PRO A 1095 -12.03 -28.29 10.16
CA PRO A 1095 -12.11 -26.87 10.46
C PRO A 1095 -12.62 -26.62 11.88
N LYS A 1096 -12.06 -25.59 12.54
CA LYS A 1096 -12.59 -25.00 13.78
C LYS A 1096 -13.44 -23.76 13.43
N PRO A 1097 -14.58 -23.50 14.11
CA PRO A 1097 -15.15 -24.27 15.22
C PRO A 1097 -15.75 -25.60 14.77
N ILE A 1098 -15.76 -26.58 15.69
CA ILE A 1098 -16.25 -27.94 15.43
C ILE A 1098 -17.75 -27.91 15.15
N ASP A 1099 -18.14 -28.42 13.97
CA ASP A 1099 -19.52 -28.63 13.56
C ASP A 1099 -19.90 -30.11 13.76
N MET A 1100 -21.07 -30.39 14.35
CA MET A 1100 -21.48 -31.75 14.68
C MET A 1100 -21.71 -32.63 13.46
N ASP A 1101 -22.30 -32.09 12.39
CA ASP A 1101 -22.56 -32.85 11.17
C ASP A 1101 -21.24 -33.19 10.46
N ALA A 1102 -20.29 -32.24 10.47
CA ALA A 1102 -18.95 -32.46 9.95
C ALA A 1102 -18.15 -33.47 10.80
N LEU A 1103 -18.27 -33.39 12.13
CA LEU A 1103 -17.62 -34.30 13.06
C LEU A 1103 -18.13 -35.73 12.87
N ASP A 1104 -19.44 -35.93 12.77
CA ASP A 1104 -20.04 -37.25 12.55
C ASP A 1104 -19.55 -37.89 11.24
N LYS A 1105 -19.47 -37.11 10.15
CA LYS A 1105 -18.91 -37.56 8.87
C LYS A 1105 -17.44 -37.97 9.00
N LEU A 1106 -16.64 -37.20 9.73
CA LEU A 1106 -15.21 -37.45 9.92
C LEU A 1106 -14.97 -38.71 10.76
N LEU A 1107 -15.68 -38.84 11.88
CA LEU A 1107 -15.59 -40.02 12.74
C LEU A 1107 -16.04 -41.27 11.97
N TYR A 1108 -17.10 -41.19 11.17
CA TYR A 1108 -17.50 -42.29 10.31
C TYR A 1108 -16.39 -42.67 9.32
N GLN A 1109 -15.81 -41.69 8.60
CA GLN A 1109 -14.81 -41.95 7.58
C GLN A 1109 -13.53 -42.63 8.13
N TYR A 1110 -13.11 -42.28 9.35
CA TYR A 1110 -11.82 -42.70 9.89
C TYR A 1110 -11.89 -43.69 11.07
N LEU A 1111 -13.05 -43.87 11.70
CA LEU A 1111 -13.28 -44.85 12.78
C LEU A 1111 -14.30 -45.93 12.42
N ALA A 1112 -15.22 -45.70 11.46
CA ALA A 1112 -16.14 -46.73 10.99
C ALA A 1112 -15.44 -47.60 9.93
N VAL A 1113 -14.56 -48.48 10.38
CA VAL A 1113 -14.05 -49.59 9.58
C VAL A 1113 -14.31 -50.90 10.32
N GLU A 1114 -15.29 -51.65 9.82
CA GLU A 1114 -15.14 -53.10 9.61
C GLU A 1114 -15.17 -53.37 8.11
#